data_AF-A0A8T2JT58-F1
#
_entry.id   AF-A0A8T2JT58-F1
#
_cell.length_a   1.000
_cell.length_b   1.000
_cell.length_c   1.000
_cell.angle_alpha   90.00
_cell.angle_beta   90.00
_cell.angle_gamma   90.00
#
_symmetry.space_group_name_H-M   'P 1'
#
loop_
_entity.id
_entity.type
_entity.pdbx_description
1 polymer ?
#
loop_
_entity_poly.entity_id
_entity_poly.type
_entity_poly.pdbx_seq_one_letter_code
_entity_poly.pdbx_strand_id
1 'polypeptide(L)'
;MNPYYRKAPKKEYLKRNDPIYVTRVLGDVISRKDEEDRVAFMVKNGRPSYSWISSVPVLHKWFQTECQTLYGHHWVFAAVLCTVLRCLGIPTRLVTNYNSAYDTGCKLQQDIYYNRKGARIHRARSDSICNFHVWNECWMERKDLPPEYSGWQAVDATAQMRHNDSLSVSGPAPVRAIKQRHLGVNYDVGHMFSKLVTDTVVWVQNADGHFKKVHSWSRPVGDSITTKSVGSDMQKDIVHNYKYPKGSEEEKEVLKRDREKMLEDHHHNETRDILLSPASVFISSKSFQIYANDIHFKVTVANVSGEQKDFQLVVGAQPVHDSGFTQAQFWKEEFSFHLKPNEESSVSIQLCHSLYEASLLDNNLLRITALVKDPTYGNVALAEEDIAICNPCLSLQIPNITVQYQPTMAMVHISNPLEETLDDCVVTASGKGLFHNKRKYRCGDMAPGGTLAYPITFTPTQVGARRLYVQLENRKFRSINIFNHLEVLPADVHKWSNHQLKEFQKHTETFHTTSYSEPSVSVYIQSDDIVFYGQNIAIKTVVSNQSWTDKELDILLCAQYMNENGSLCPDFWKAECNVSLQAHSEKSVGTRISHVEYANFMWESSLIRLMCLVKDMTSTASTSRIVTLYKPILSIQMQREALQYQYITAIISITNPIKETLQDCVLTVSGQSLIYRERQYSCGNIDPESTEAYKIRFTPTQIGIHEFHVRFDCNYFRDVRNSKNIEVLPCQNPNVSG
;
A
#
# COMPACT_ATOMS: atom_id res chain seq x y z
N MET A 1 15.95 -19.19 -13.44
CA MET A 1 16.03 -20.64 -13.07
C MET A 1 17.18 -20.86 -12.09
N ASN A 2 17.00 -21.74 -11.10
CA ASN A 2 18.05 -22.16 -10.16
C ASN A 2 19.22 -22.86 -10.91
N PRO A 3 20.44 -22.31 -10.91
CA PRO A 3 21.59 -22.88 -11.62
C PRO A 3 22.06 -24.21 -11.01
N TYR A 4 21.92 -24.39 -9.69
CA TYR A 4 22.22 -25.66 -9.03
C TYR A 4 21.30 -26.77 -9.53
N TYR A 5 20.00 -26.47 -9.69
CA TYR A 5 19.02 -27.44 -10.21
C TYR A 5 19.31 -27.82 -11.67
N ARG A 6 19.78 -26.89 -12.51
CA ARG A 6 20.18 -27.20 -13.89
C ARG A 6 21.37 -28.18 -13.94
N LYS A 7 22.32 -28.05 -13.01
CA LYS A 7 23.50 -28.93 -12.93
C LYS A 7 23.19 -30.31 -12.34
N ALA A 8 22.35 -30.38 -11.30
CA ALA A 8 22.05 -31.63 -10.59
C ALA A 8 20.58 -31.71 -10.10
N PRO A 9 19.60 -31.96 -11.00
CA PRO A 9 18.18 -31.87 -10.68
C PRO A 9 17.74 -32.75 -9.49
N LYS A 10 18.15 -34.03 -9.49
CA LYS A 10 17.78 -35.00 -8.45
C LYS A 10 18.35 -34.62 -7.08
N LYS A 11 19.62 -34.19 -7.03
CA LYS A 11 20.29 -33.78 -5.78
C LYS A 11 19.63 -32.53 -5.18
N GLU A 12 19.32 -31.54 -6.02
CA GLU A 12 18.74 -30.29 -5.56
C GLU A 12 17.24 -30.41 -5.24
N TYR A 13 16.52 -31.34 -5.88
CA TYR A 13 15.13 -31.64 -5.53
C TYR A 13 15.00 -32.19 -4.10
N LEU A 14 15.87 -33.12 -3.70
CA LEU A 14 15.81 -33.77 -2.39
C LEU A 14 16.06 -32.79 -1.22
N LYS A 15 16.77 -31.68 -1.45
CA LYS A 15 17.04 -30.65 -0.43
C LYS A 15 15.88 -29.68 -0.21
N ARG A 16 14.82 -29.73 -1.03
CA ARG A 16 13.68 -28.81 -0.92
C ARG A 16 12.80 -29.05 0.31
N ASN A 17 13.07 -30.13 1.06
CA ASN A 17 12.47 -30.37 2.37
C ASN A 17 13.11 -29.55 3.51
N ASP A 18 14.22 -28.85 3.24
CA ASP A 18 14.94 -28.03 4.21
C ASP A 18 14.68 -26.53 3.95
N PRO A 19 14.01 -25.81 4.88
CA PRO A 19 13.76 -24.37 4.72
C PRO A 19 15.05 -23.55 4.66
N ILE A 20 16.14 -23.99 5.28
CA ILE A 20 17.44 -23.31 5.25
C ILE A 20 17.95 -23.27 3.81
N TYR A 21 17.96 -24.43 3.15
CA TYR A 21 18.34 -24.56 1.75
C TYR A 21 17.41 -23.76 0.83
N VAL A 22 16.08 -23.90 0.99
CA VAL A 22 15.09 -23.20 0.14
C VAL A 22 15.27 -21.69 0.21
N THR A 23 15.37 -21.14 1.42
CA THR A 23 15.54 -19.70 1.64
C THR A 23 16.84 -19.18 1.04
N ARG A 24 17.95 -19.90 1.24
CA ARG A 24 19.25 -19.51 0.67
C ARG A 24 19.24 -19.49 -0.86
N VAL A 25 18.71 -20.55 -1.48
CA VAL A 25 18.61 -20.64 -2.94
C VAL A 25 17.72 -19.54 -3.51
N LEU A 26 16.58 -19.25 -2.86
CA LEU A 26 15.68 -18.22 -3.34
C LEU A 26 16.26 -16.82 -3.20
N GLY A 27 16.99 -16.54 -2.12
CA GLY A 27 17.77 -15.31 -1.99
C GLY A 27 18.71 -15.12 -3.19
N ASP A 28 19.54 -16.13 -3.47
CA ASP A 28 20.50 -16.12 -4.58
C ASP A 28 19.84 -15.99 -5.97
N VAL A 29 18.73 -16.70 -6.19
CA VAL A 29 17.99 -16.66 -7.47
C VAL A 29 17.35 -15.29 -7.73
N ILE A 30 16.91 -14.59 -6.67
CA ILE A 30 16.29 -13.27 -6.80
C ILE A 30 17.32 -12.20 -7.14
N SER A 31 18.56 -12.34 -6.65
CA SER A 31 19.66 -11.40 -6.89
C SER A 31 20.53 -11.75 -8.11
N ARG A 32 20.05 -12.66 -8.97
CA ARG A 32 20.88 -13.35 -9.97
C ARG A 32 21.68 -12.39 -10.85
N LYS A 33 22.96 -12.75 -11.03
CA LYS A 33 23.96 -12.11 -11.91
C LYS A 33 23.69 -12.40 -13.38
N ASP A 34 23.90 -11.40 -14.25
CA ASP A 34 24.06 -11.63 -15.69
C ASP A 34 25.51 -12.03 -16.05
N GLU A 35 25.77 -12.30 -17.33
CA GLU A 35 27.10 -12.72 -17.84
C GLU A 35 28.16 -11.60 -17.79
N GLU A 36 27.80 -10.37 -17.41
CA GLU A 36 28.70 -9.21 -17.32
C GLU A 36 29.04 -8.82 -15.87
N ASP A 37 28.90 -9.75 -14.92
CA ASP A 37 29.13 -9.54 -13.48
C ASP A 37 28.28 -8.42 -12.86
N ARG A 38 27.15 -8.09 -13.48
CA ARG A 38 26.22 -7.12 -12.93
C ARG A 38 25.25 -7.85 -12.02
N VAL A 39 25.15 -7.41 -10.76
CA VAL A 39 23.91 -7.61 -10.00
C VAL A 39 22.83 -7.06 -10.91
N ALA A 40 21.76 -7.83 -11.15
CA ALA A 40 20.44 -7.29 -11.48
C ALA A 40 20.35 -5.84 -10.93
N PHE A 41 20.60 -4.76 -11.70
CA PHE A 41 19.70 -4.18 -12.68
C PHE A 41 20.24 -2.86 -13.36
N MET A 42 20.80 -2.85 -14.60
CA MET A 42 20.75 -1.71 -15.58
C MET A 42 19.65 -1.83 -16.68
N VAL A 43 18.65 -0.93 -16.70
CA VAL A 43 17.53 -0.94 -17.69
C VAL A 43 18.02 -0.57 -19.11
N LYS A 44 17.26 -0.95 -20.14
CA LYS A 44 17.14 -0.17 -21.39
C LYS A 44 16.79 1.29 -21.02
N ASN A 45 17.77 2.19 -21.10
CA ASN A 45 17.78 3.60 -20.64
C ASN A 45 18.17 3.86 -19.15
N GLY A 46 18.67 2.88 -18.40
CA GLY A 46 19.60 3.13 -17.29
C GLY A 46 19.08 3.61 -15.91
N ARG A 47 17.78 3.51 -15.54
CA ARG A 47 17.32 3.87 -14.17
C ARG A 47 16.34 2.86 -13.54
N PRO A 48 16.63 2.32 -12.33
CA PRO A 48 15.69 1.50 -11.55
C PRO A 48 14.38 2.25 -11.27
N SER A 49 13.24 1.54 -11.23
CA SER A 49 11.93 2.16 -11.06
C SER A 49 11.41 2.07 -9.63
N TYR A 50 11.03 3.22 -9.08
CA TYR A 50 10.31 3.35 -7.81
C TYR A 50 8.79 3.08 -7.95
N SER A 51 8.28 2.74 -9.14
CA SER A 51 6.83 2.60 -9.39
C SER A 51 6.23 1.25 -8.97
N TRP A 52 7.03 0.31 -8.50
CA TRP A 52 6.55 -1.01 -8.07
C TRP A 52 5.75 -0.94 -6.77
N ILE A 53 4.44 -1.14 -6.85
CA ILE A 53 3.53 -1.19 -5.70
C ILE A 53 3.21 -2.61 -5.21
N SER A 54 3.64 -3.64 -5.95
CA SER A 54 3.36 -5.05 -5.64
C SER A 54 4.39 -5.99 -6.27
N SER A 55 4.65 -7.12 -5.60
CA SER A 55 5.50 -8.21 -6.09
C SER A 55 4.84 -9.04 -7.20
N VAL A 56 3.50 -9.06 -7.26
CA VAL A 56 2.75 -9.90 -8.20
C VAL A 56 3.03 -9.51 -9.66
N PRO A 57 2.94 -8.22 -10.08
CA PRO A 57 3.33 -7.81 -11.42
C PRO A 57 4.80 -8.08 -11.76
N VAL A 58 5.70 -8.01 -10.77
CA VAL A 58 7.13 -8.33 -10.95
C VAL A 58 7.28 -9.81 -11.31
N LEU A 59 6.68 -10.71 -10.52
CA LEU A 59 6.74 -12.16 -10.79
C LEU A 59 6.08 -12.55 -12.12
N HIS A 60 4.91 -11.96 -12.45
CA HIS A 60 4.26 -12.21 -13.74
C HIS A 60 5.11 -11.74 -14.91
N LYS A 61 5.66 -10.53 -14.85
CA LYS A 61 6.52 -10.01 -15.92
C LYS A 61 7.75 -10.89 -16.08
N TRP A 62 8.38 -11.33 -14.99
CA TRP A 62 9.54 -12.20 -15.02
C TRP A 62 9.22 -13.54 -15.71
N PHE A 63 8.06 -14.11 -15.41
CA PHE A 63 7.59 -15.33 -16.06
C PHE A 63 7.30 -15.13 -17.56
N GLN A 64 6.61 -14.03 -17.92
CA GLN A 64 6.27 -13.69 -19.31
C GLN A 64 7.49 -13.39 -20.16
N THR A 65 8.55 -12.83 -19.58
CA THR A 65 9.82 -12.55 -20.26
C THR A 65 10.78 -13.73 -20.18
N GLU A 66 10.29 -14.97 -20.10
CA GLU A 66 11.11 -16.19 -20.06
C GLU A 66 12.20 -16.19 -18.98
N CYS A 67 11.88 -15.66 -17.79
CA CYS A 67 12.79 -15.51 -16.66
C CYS A 67 13.95 -14.51 -16.88
N GLN A 68 13.82 -13.55 -17.82
CA GLN A 68 14.73 -12.43 -17.96
C GLN A 68 14.79 -11.58 -16.67
N THR A 69 15.97 -11.02 -16.42
CA THR A 69 16.25 -10.11 -15.31
C THR A 69 15.34 -8.88 -15.39
N LEU A 70 14.53 -8.62 -14.35
CA LEU A 70 13.67 -7.42 -14.24
C LEU A 70 14.43 -6.20 -13.75
N TYR A 71 13.90 -5.17 -13.07
CA TYR A 71 14.71 -4.09 -12.46
C TYR A 71 14.05 -3.56 -11.16
N GLY A 72 14.79 -3.35 -10.05
CA GLY A 72 14.25 -2.96 -8.72
C GLY A 72 15.31 -2.71 -7.62
N HIS A 73 14.91 -2.08 -6.51
CA HIS A 73 15.78 -1.74 -5.38
C HIS A 73 15.77 -2.82 -4.26
N HIS A 74 16.55 -2.62 -3.19
CA HIS A 74 16.61 -3.53 -2.03
C HIS A 74 15.24 -3.92 -1.45
N TRP A 75 14.29 -2.98 -1.32
CA TRP A 75 12.93 -3.32 -0.87
C TRP A 75 12.13 -4.16 -1.87
N VAL A 76 12.41 -4.04 -3.17
CA VAL A 76 11.75 -4.86 -4.21
C VAL A 76 12.24 -6.30 -4.11
N PHE A 77 13.55 -6.52 -3.95
CA PHE A 77 14.10 -7.86 -3.72
C PHE A 77 13.50 -8.51 -2.48
N ALA A 78 13.47 -7.76 -1.37
CA ALA A 78 12.91 -8.25 -0.13
C ALA A 78 11.40 -8.54 -0.27
N ALA A 79 10.63 -7.70 -0.97
CA ALA A 79 9.19 -7.90 -1.19
C ALA A 79 8.90 -9.13 -2.05
N VAL A 80 9.68 -9.36 -3.11
CA VAL A 80 9.56 -10.55 -3.96
C VAL A 80 9.95 -11.80 -3.18
N LEU A 81 11.08 -11.79 -2.45
CA LEU A 81 11.50 -12.92 -1.63
C LEU A 81 10.46 -13.27 -0.56
N CYS A 82 9.93 -12.25 0.13
CA CYS A 82 8.85 -12.42 1.11
C CYS A 82 7.62 -13.10 0.48
N THR A 83 7.24 -12.68 -0.73
CA THR A 83 6.10 -13.23 -1.46
C THR A 83 6.31 -14.70 -1.80
N VAL A 84 7.47 -15.04 -2.36
CA VAL A 84 7.79 -16.42 -2.75
C VAL A 84 7.88 -17.33 -1.51
N LEU A 85 8.55 -16.90 -0.45
CA LEU A 85 8.68 -17.70 0.77
C LEU A 85 7.34 -17.92 1.48
N ARG A 86 6.48 -16.88 1.57
CA ARG A 86 5.12 -17.04 2.09
C ARG A 86 4.28 -17.98 1.24
N CYS A 87 4.42 -17.91 -0.09
CA CYS A 87 3.74 -18.83 -1.01
C CYS A 87 4.15 -20.29 -0.77
N LEU A 88 5.41 -20.54 -0.42
CA LEU A 88 5.94 -21.87 -0.09
C LEU A 88 5.67 -22.29 1.37
N GLY A 89 4.98 -21.47 2.16
CA GLY A 89 4.62 -21.79 3.55
C GLY A 89 5.69 -21.44 4.60
N ILE A 90 6.77 -20.74 4.24
CA ILE A 90 7.79 -20.28 5.20
C ILE A 90 7.35 -18.93 5.79
N PRO A 91 7.07 -18.82 7.10
CA PRO A 91 6.65 -17.56 7.70
C PRO A 91 7.76 -16.51 7.56
N THR A 92 7.48 -15.44 6.83
CA THR A 92 8.49 -14.43 6.46
C THR A 92 7.94 -13.02 6.67
N ARG A 93 8.77 -12.10 7.16
CA ARG A 93 8.46 -10.67 7.29
C ARG A 93 9.55 -9.79 6.66
N LEU A 94 9.17 -8.58 6.28
CA LEU A 94 10.10 -7.54 5.82
C LEU A 94 10.65 -6.78 7.02
N VAL A 95 11.93 -6.48 7.00
CA VAL A 95 12.61 -5.69 8.02
C VAL A 95 13.32 -4.52 7.35
N THR A 96 13.08 -3.32 7.86
CA THR A 96 13.73 -2.08 7.41
C THR A 96 14.69 -1.61 8.49
N ASN A 97 15.95 -1.36 8.12
CA ASN A 97 16.99 -0.77 8.96
C ASN A 97 17.30 0.63 8.43
N TYR A 98 17.07 1.67 9.24
CA TYR A 98 17.42 3.05 8.89
C TYR A 98 18.89 3.33 9.22
N ASN A 99 19.53 4.23 8.48
CA ASN A 99 20.97 4.51 8.60
C ASN A 99 21.80 3.21 8.54
N SER A 100 21.56 2.37 7.54
CA SER A 100 22.22 1.07 7.43
C SER A 100 23.61 1.25 6.82
N ALA A 101 24.64 0.78 7.52
CA ALA A 101 25.96 0.65 6.90
C ALA A 101 25.88 -0.43 5.82
N TYR A 102 26.28 -0.11 4.60
CA TYR A 102 26.18 -1.00 3.46
C TYR A 102 27.57 -1.24 2.88
N ASP A 103 27.84 -2.48 2.47
CA ASP A 103 29.09 -2.85 1.80
C ASP A 103 30.37 -2.65 2.62
N THR A 104 30.30 -2.84 3.95
CA THR A 104 31.43 -2.60 4.84
C THR A 104 32.53 -3.66 4.80
N GLY A 105 32.31 -4.78 4.07
CA GLY A 105 33.22 -5.93 4.11
C GLY A 105 33.47 -6.44 5.53
N CYS A 106 32.42 -6.51 6.36
CA CYS A 106 32.49 -6.88 7.78
C CYS A 106 33.32 -5.95 8.68
N LYS A 107 33.79 -4.80 8.17
CA LYS A 107 34.44 -3.78 9.01
C LYS A 107 33.37 -3.04 9.82
N LEU A 108 33.74 -2.65 11.04
CA LEU A 108 32.91 -1.88 11.97
C LEU A 108 33.29 -0.39 12.03
N GLN A 109 34.11 0.06 11.09
CA GLN A 109 34.41 1.47 10.89
C GLN A 109 34.29 1.80 9.41
N GLN A 110 33.64 2.92 9.11
CA GLN A 110 33.44 3.42 7.77
C GLN A 110 33.87 4.89 7.68
N ASP A 111 34.69 5.19 6.69
CA ASP A 111 35.15 6.55 6.44
C ASP A 111 34.20 7.29 5.50
N ILE A 112 33.92 8.53 5.85
CA ILE A 112 33.00 9.43 5.16
C ILE A 112 33.76 10.70 4.80
N TYR A 113 33.60 11.17 3.57
CA TYR A 113 34.37 12.29 3.06
C TYR A 113 33.51 13.48 2.64
N TYR A 114 33.94 14.68 3.00
CA TYR A 114 33.39 15.95 2.53
C TYR A 114 34.48 16.82 1.95
N ASN A 115 34.13 17.62 0.95
CA ASN A 115 35.02 18.64 0.41
C ASN A 115 35.01 19.92 1.28
N ARG A 116 35.85 20.89 0.89
CA ARG A 116 35.97 22.19 1.57
C ARG A 116 34.68 23.01 1.63
N LYS A 117 33.68 22.70 0.80
CA LYS A 117 32.39 23.40 0.73
C LYS A 117 31.30 22.67 1.53
N GLY A 118 31.67 21.65 2.31
CA GLY A 118 30.73 20.84 3.06
C GLY A 118 29.94 19.86 2.21
N ALA A 119 30.24 19.73 0.91
CA ALA A 119 29.56 18.76 0.06
C ALA A 119 30.16 17.36 0.24
N ARG A 120 29.30 16.37 0.39
CA ARG A 120 29.64 14.95 0.45
C ARG A 120 30.28 14.49 -0.85
N ILE A 121 31.37 13.74 -0.72
CA ILE A 121 32.09 13.12 -1.84
C ILE A 121 32.23 11.61 -1.58
N HIS A 122 32.17 10.82 -2.65
CA HIS A 122 32.27 9.36 -2.60
C HIS A 122 33.53 8.94 -3.38
N ARG A 123 34.48 8.28 -2.72
CA ARG A 123 35.70 7.75 -3.33
C ARG A 123 35.56 6.27 -3.67
N ALA A 124 34.78 5.56 -2.87
CA ALA A 124 34.39 4.17 -3.08
C ALA A 124 32.90 3.99 -2.79
N ARG A 125 32.33 2.85 -3.22
CA ARG A 125 30.94 2.51 -2.89
C ARG A 125 30.71 2.35 -1.39
N SER A 126 31.74 1.87 -0.69
CA SER A 126 31.81 1.72 0.76
C SER A 126 31.78 3.04 1.53
N ASP A 127 31.70 4.20 0.89
CA ASP A 127 31.70 5.51 1.57
C ASP A 127 30.27 6.03 1.83
N SER A 128 29.25 5.21 1.52
CA SER A 128 27.84 5.55 1.64
C SER A 128 27.16 4.80 2.80
N ILE A 129 26.36 5.52 3.59
CA ILE A 129 25.43 4.95 4.56
C ILE A 129 24.04 5.05 3.94
N CYS A 130 23.36 3.92 3.80
CA CYS A 130 22.01 3.90 3.24
C CYS A 130 21.05 4.58 4.21
N ASN A 131 20.20 5.46 3.68
CA ASN A 131 19.11 6.08 4.43
C ASN A 131 18.20 5.01 5.05
N PHE A 132 17.91 3.98 4.28
CA PHE A 132 17.32 2.74 4.78
C PHE A 132 17.75 1.56 3.92
N HIS A 133 17.79 0.37 4.51
CA HIS A 133 18.01 -0.90 3.83
C HIS A 133 16.95 -1.90 4.24
N VAL A 134 16.55 -2.81 3.35
CA VAL A 134 15.43 -3.73 3.58
C VAL A 134 15.86 -5.17 3.31
N TRP A 135 15.58 -6.06 4.25
CA TRP A 135 15.81 -7.50 4.13
C TRP A 135 14.62 -8.31 4.65
N ASN A 136 14.76 -9.63 4.70
CA ASN A 136 13.74 -10.56 5.18
C ASN A 136 14.14 -11.23 6.49
N GLU A 137 13.17 -11.48 7.35
CA GLU A 137 13.30 -12.47 8.42
C GLU A 137 12.40 -13.67 8.13
N CYS A 138 12.98 -14.86 8.18
CA CYS A 138 12.30 -16.13 7.93
C CYS A 138 12.27 -16.95 9.22
N TRP A 139 11.11 -17.45 9.63
CA TRP A 139 10.98 -18.26 10.84
C TRP A 139 11.22 -19.74 10.52
N MET A 140 12.26 -20.33 11.11
CA MET A 140 12.58 -21.74 10.92
C MET A 140 13.44 -22.29 12.08
N GLU A 141 13.44 -23.61 12.21
CA GLU A 141 14.40 -24.34 13.04
C GLU A 141 15.77 -24.40 12.34
N ARG A 142 16.86 -24.27 13.11
CA ARG A 142 18.24 -24.41 12.60
C ARG A 142 18.83 -25.76 12.99
N LYS A 143 18.41 -26.83 12.31
CA LYS A 143 18.87 -28.22 12.58
C LYS A 143 20.37 -28.43 12.38
N ASP A 144 21.02 -27.52 11.67
CA ASP A 144 22.47 -27.47 11.44
C ASP A 144 23.24 -26.75 12.57
N LEU A 145 22.54 -26.17 13.55
CA LEU A 145 23.09 -25.41 14.67
C LEU A 145 22.47 -25.86 16.01
N PRO A 146 23.02 -25.39 17.15
CA PRO A 146 22.37 -25.54 18.44
C PRO A 146 20.93 -24.96 18.49
N PRO A 147 20.00 -25.56 19.27
CA PRO A 147 18.58 -25.21 19.26
C PRO A 147 18.26 -23.73 19.53
N GLU A 148 19.10 -23.03 20.29
CA GLU A 148 18.92 -21.61 20.63
C GLU A 148 18.98 -20.67 19.43
N TYR A 149 19.51 -21.11 18.28
CA TYR A 149 19.56 -20.32 17.04
C TYR A 149 18.32 -20.50 16.15
N SER A 150 17.36 -21.31 16.56
CA SER A 150 16.05 -21.41 15.90
C SER A 150 15.23 -20.13 16.08
N GLY A 151 14.24 -19.93 15.21
CA GLY A 151 13.38 -18.75 15.20
C GLY A 151 13.65 -17.86 13.99
N TRP A 152 13.70 -16.54 14.17
CA TRP A 152 13.92 -15.58 13.08
C TRP A 152 15.34 -15.64 12.53
N GLN A 153 15.44 -15.86 11.21
CA GLN A 153 16.68 -15.85 10.44
C GLN A 153 16.67 -14.68 9.46
N ALA A 154 17.65 -13.78 9.56
CA ALA A 154 17.81 -12.66 8.65
C ALA A 154 18.41 -13.13 7.31
N VAL A 155 17.79 -12.69 6.22
CA VAL A 155 18.12 -13.08 4.84
C VAL A 155 18.06 -11.82 3.98
N ASP A 156 19.19 -11.46 3.39
CA ASP A 156 19.31 -10.28 2.54
C ASP A 156 19.57 -10.72 1.11
N ALA A 157 18.53 -10.61 0.28
CA ALA A 157 18.58 -10.85 -1.16
C ALA A 157 19.13 -9.64 -1.94
N THR A 158 19.80 -8.70 -1.30
CA THR A 158 20.57 -7.66 -1.98
C THR A 158 22.01 -8.15 -2.06
N ALA A 159 22.55 -8.33 -3.28
CA ALA A 159 23.91 -8.82 -3.43
C ALA A 159 24.93 -7.74 -3.02
N GLN A 160 25.89 -8.12 -2.18
CA GLN A 160 26.91 -7.23 -1.60
C GLN A 160 28.31 -7.71 -1.97
N MET A 161 29.29 -6.78 -2.01
CA MET A 161 30.67 -7.16 -2.29
C MET A 161 31.24 -7.95 -1.10
N ARG A 162 31.88 -9.07 -1.42
CA ARG A 162 32.63 -9.88 -0.47
C ARG A 162 34.12 -9.53 -0.56
N HIS A 163 34.92 -10.05 0.37
CA HIS A 163 36.37 -9.83 0.40
C HIS A 163 37.14 -10.32 -0.84
N ASN A 164 36.53 -11.16 -1.67
CA ASN A 164 37.10 -11.69 -2.90
C ASN A 164 36.54 -10.99 -4.15
N ASP A 165 36.01 -9.78 -4.00
CA ASP A 165 35.35 -8.98 -5.05
C ASP A 165 34.15 -9.66 -5.72
N SER A 166 33.67 -10.78 -5.15
CA SER A 166 32.46 -11.44 -5.62
C SER A 166 31.22 -10.87 -4.96
N LEU A 167 30.17 -10.65 -5.75
CA LEU A 167 28.85 -10.27 -5.24
C LEU A 167 28.12 -11.50 -4.69
N SER A 168 27.59 -11.43 -3.46
CA SER A 168 26.80 -12.50 -2.86
C SER A 168 25.70 -11.96 -1.95
N VAL A 169 24.58 -12.68 -1.90
CA VAL A 169 23.53 -12.49 -0.88
C VAL A 169 24.02 -12.89 0.51
N SER A 170 23.27 -12.52 1.55
CA SER A 170 23.58 -12.86 2.94
C SER A 170 22.47 -13.69 3.60
N GLY A 171 22.86 -14.66 4.43
CA GLY A 171 21.96 -15.44 5.29
C GLY A 171 21.61 -16.83 4.74
N PRO A 172 20.79 -17.61 5.45
CA PRO A 172 20.02 -17.23 6.65
C PRO A 172 20.88 -17.12 7.92
N ALA A 173 20.95 -15.91 8.49
CA ALA A 173 21.70 -15.59 9.71
C ALA A 173 20.75 -15.59 10.93
N PRO A 174 21.00 -16.35 12.01
CA PRO A 174 20.14 -16.29 13.19
C PRO A 174 20.16 -14.88 13.80
N VAL A 175 18.99 -14.25 13.99
CA VAL A 175 18.91 -12.91 14.59
C VAL A 175 19.54 -12.90 15.98
N ARG A 176 19.40 -14.00 16.73
CA ARG A 176 20.10 -14.20 18.01
C ARG A 176 21.62 -14.19 17.86
N ALA A 177 22.17 -14.88 16.85
CA ALA A 177 23.61 -14.92 16.62
C ALA A 177 24.16 -13.54 16.21
N ILE A 178 23.38 -12.75 15.46
CA ILE A 178 23.69 -11.36 15.15
C ILE A 178 23.77 -10.54 16.43
N LYS A 179 22.75 -10.58 17.29
CA LYS A 179 22.74 -9.84 18.56
C LYS A 179 23.90 -10.20 19.49
N GLN A 180 24.28 -11.47 19.53
CA GLN A 180 25.40 -11.96 20.35
C GLN A 180 26.77 -11.86 19.65
N ARG A 181 26.82 -11.40 18.39
CA ARG A 181 28.02 -11.36 17.54
C ARG A 181 28.77 -12.69 17.49
N HIS A 182 28.04 -13.79 17.36
CA HIS A 182 28.62 -15.13 17.21
C HIS A 182 29.07 -15.35 15.75
N LEU A 183 30.17 -14.72 15.35
CA LEU A 183 30.64 -14.68 13.95
C LEU A 183 30.96 -16.05 13.33
N GLY A 184 31.26 -17.06 14.16
CA GLY A 184 31.50 -18.43 13.69
C GLY A 184 30.23 -19.21 13.35
N VAL A 185 29.05 -18.64 13.56
CA VAL A 185 27.76 -19.28 13.28
C VAL A 185 27.36 -19.04 11.83
N ASN A 186 27.06 -20.13 11.12
CA ASN A 186 26.51 -20.03 9.78
C ASN A 186 25.08 -19.45 9.79
N TYR A 187 24.65 -18.62 8.85
CA TYR A 187 25.39 -18.07 7.72
C TYR A 187 25.53 -16.56 7.86
N ASP A 188 26.65 -15.99 7.41
CA ASP A 188 26.84 -14.54 7.20
C ASP A 188 26.52 -13.62 8.39
N VAL A 189 26.67 -14.10 9.62
CA VAL A 189 26.39 -13.31 10.83
C VAL A 189 27.20 -12.01 10.86
N GLY A 190 28.49 -12.05 10.49
CA GLY A 190 29.34 -10.86 10.45
C GLY A 190 28.88 -9.79 9.46
N HIS A 191 28.43 -10.18 8.27
CA HIS A 191 27.90 -9.24 7.27
C HIS A 191 26.61 -8.59 7.74
N MET A 192 25.73 -9.33 8.41
CA MET A 192 24.50 -8.74 8.95
C MET A 192 24.78 -7.88 10.18
N PHE A 193 25.74 -8.27 11.02
CA PHE A 193 26.13 -7.53 12.21
C PHE A 193 26.75 -6.17 11.87
N SER A 194 27.65 -6.10 10.88
CA SER A 194 28.32 -4.84 10.53
C SER A 194 27.34 -3.76 10.06
N LYS A 195 26.20 -4.13 9.44
CA LYS A 195 25.16 -3.20 9.01
C LYS A 195 24.52 -2.39 10.15
N LEU A 196 24.71 -2.83 11.40
CA LEU A 196 23.94 -2.40 12.57
C LEU A 196 24.76 -1.58 13.59
N VAL A 197 26.08 -1.76 13.58
CA VAL A 197 26.98 -1.29 14.63
C VAL A 197 28.26 -0.63 14.09
N THR A 198 28.34 -0.40 12.77
CA THR A 198 29.49 0.28 12.16
C THR A 198 29.56 1.73 12.62
N ASP A 199 30.72 2.14 13.12
CA ASP A 199 31.02 3.51 13.48
C ASP A 199 31.44 4.31 12.24
N THR A 200 31.09 5.59 12.28
CA THR A 200 31.33 6.53 11.19
C THR A 200 32.46 7.47 11.55
N VAL A 201 33.46 7.57 10.67
CA VAL A 201 34.53 8.56 10.81
C VAL A 201 34.42 9.59 9.70
N VAL A 202 34.25 10.85 10.09
CA VAL A 202 34.07 11.96 9.14
C VAL A 202 35.41 12.64 8.86
N TRP A 203 35.70 12.81 7.58
CA TRP A 203 36.88 13.44 7.03
C TRP A 203 36.48 14.64 6.17
N VAL A 204 37.05 15.81 6.46
CA VAL A 204 36.81 17.02 5.68
C VAL A 204 38.09 17.43 4.97
N GLN A 205 37.97 17.81 3.70
CA GLN A 205 39.10 18.30 2.92
C GLN A 205 39.52 19.70 3.37
N ASN A 206 40.82 19.87 3.63
CA ASN A 206 41.47 21.13 3.98
C ASN A 206 41.92 21.91 2.74
N ALA A 207 42.32 23.17 2.93
CA ALA A 207 42.77 24.11 1.89
C ALA A 207 44.01 23.67 1.08
N ASP A 208 44.79 22.73 1.60
CA ASP A 208 45.95 22.09 0.95
C ASP A 208 45.57 20.86 0.12
N GLY A 209 44.37 20.31 0.30
CA GLY A 209 43.83 19.18 -0.45
C GLY A 209 43.81 17.87 0.34
N HIS A 210 44.49 17.84 1.49
CA HIS A 210 44.49 16.71 2.43
C HIS A 210 43.18 16.65 3.22
N PHE A 211 42.95 15.51 3.86
CA PHE A 211 41.74 15.27 4.64
C PHE A 211 42.09 15.18 6.12
N LYS A 212 41.31 15.89 6.94
CA LYS A 212 41.44 15.87 8.40
C LYS A 212 40.21 15.23 9.01
N LYS A 213 40.41 14.40 10.03
CA LYS A 213 39.33 13.81 10.83
C LYS A 213 38.66 14.92 11.64
N VAL A 214 37.33 14.93 11.67
CA VAL A 214 36.55 15.99 12.33
C VAL A 214 35.51 15.40 13.25
N HIS A 215 35.15 16.15 14.28
CA HIS A 215 34.00 15.80 15.10
C HIS A 215 32.72 16.10 14.31
N SER A 216 31.83 15.11 14.24
CA SER A 216 30.55 15.25 13.56
C SER A 216 29.45 14.61 14.41
N TRP A 217 28.33 15.29 14.50
CA TRP A 217 27.10 14.76 15.05
C TRP A 217 26.34 14.00 13.95
N SER A 218 26.86 12.83 13.56
CA SER A 218 26.18 11.95 12.62
C SER A 218 25.15 11.07 13.32
N ARG A 219 24.05 10.73 12.64
CA ARG A 219 23.07 9.76 13.15
C ARG A 219 23.73 8.39 13.37
N PRO A 220 23.45 7.68 14.48
CA PRO A 220 24.02 6.36 14.70
C PRO A 220 23.52 5.36 13.65
N VAL A 221 24.42 4.47 13.21
CA VAL A 221 24.06 3.39 12.29
C VAL A 221 23.06 2.43 12.96
N GLY A 222 22.04 2.04 12.20
CA GLY A 222 21.01 1.09 12.59
C GLY A 222 20.21 1.48 13.84
N ASP A 223 20.01 2.77 14.07
CA ASP A 223 19.26 3.31 15.22
C ASP A 223 17.77 2.95 15.23
N SER A 224 17.20 2.63 14.07
CA SER A 224 15.82 2.20 13.92
C SER A 224 15.71 0.97 13.03
N ILE A 225 15.21 -0.14 13.59
CA ILE A 225 14.95 -1.38 12.86
C ILE A 225 13.49 -1.75 13.06
N THR A 226 12.74 -1.85 11.98
CA THR A 226 11.29 -1.94 12.07
C THR A 226 10.68 -2.95 11.10
N THR A 227 9.50 -3.44 11.46
CA THR A 227 8.65 -4.32 10.65
C THR A 227 7.20 -3.94 10.84
N LYS A 228 6.33 -4.32 9.90
CA LYS A 228 4.87 -4.25 10.11
C LYS A 228 4.44 -5.11 11.30
N SER A 229 3.52 -4.60 12.11
CA SER A 229 2.90 -5.32 13.23
C SER A 229 1.98 -6.46 12.76
N VAL A 230 1.82 -7.47 13.60
CA VAL A 230 0.85 -8.55 13.37
C VAL A 230 -0.56 -7.97 13.55
N GLY A 231 -1.44 -8.17 12.56
CA GLY A 231 -2.84 -7.72 12.62
C GLY A 231 -3.08 -6.22 12.41
N SER A 232 -2.06 -5.36 12.35
CA SER A 232 -2.22 -3.91 12.13
C SER A 232 -1.17 -3.34 11.19
N ASP A 233 -1.43 -2.14 10.64
CA ASP A 233 -0.49 -1.44 9.76
C ASP A 233 0.53 -0.58 10.52
N MET A 234 0.51 -0.63 11.85
CA MET A 234 1.47 0.06 12.69
C MET A 234 2.86 -0.53 12.53
N GLN A 235 3.86 0.34 12.54
CA GLN A 235 5.26 -0.02 12.62
C GLN A 235 5.57 -0.63 14.00
N LYS A 236 6.30 -1.73 14.01
CA LYS A 236 6.86 -2.37 15.21
C LYS A 236 8.37 -2.22 15.19
N ASP A 237 8.91 -1.59 16.22
CA ASP A 237 10.34 -1.54 16.48
C ASP A 237 10.84 -2.91 16.97
N ILE A 238 11.92 -3.38 16.35
CA ILE A 238 12.60 -4.64 16.66
C ILE A 238 14.12 -4.46 16.83
N VAL A 239 14.62 -3.24 17.05
CA VAL A 239 16.05 -2.94 17.24
C VAL A 239 16.69 -3.78 18.35
N HIS A 240 15.96 -3.98 19.44
CA HIS A 240 16.36 -4.78 20.60
C HIS A 240 16.55 -6.28 20.29
N ASN A 241 16.04 -6.77 19.16
CA ASN A 241 16.28 -8.15 18.72
C ASN A 241 17.64 -8.30 18.04
N TYR A 242 18.20 -7.20 17.53
CA TYR A 242 19.42 -7.19 16.72
C TYR A 242 20.64 -6.64 17.47
N LYS A 243 20.45 -5.69 18.38
CA LYS A 243 21.55 -5.12 19.17
C LYS A 243 21.13 -4.82 20.61
N TYR A 244 22.13 -4.72 21.46
CA TYR A 244 21.97 -4.22 22.82
C TYR A 244 21.89 -2.69 22.83
N PRO A 245 21.30 -2.08 23.86
CA PRO A 245 21.28 -0.62 23.99
C PRO A 245 22.70 -0.03 23.98
N LYS A 246 22.87 1.07 23.26
CA LYS A 246 24.17 1.74 23.16
C LYS A 246 24.68 2.15 24.55
N GLY A 247 25.91 1.79 24.88
CA GLY A 247 26.56 2.05 26.16
C GLY A 247 26.30 1.02 27.26
N SER A 248 25.44 0.02 27.03
CA SER A 248 25.20 -1.08 27.99
C SER A 248 26.43 -1.99 28.17
N GLU A 249 26.51 -2.70 29.29
CA GLU A 249 27.60 -3.65 29.55
C GLU A 249 27.59 -4.81 28.54
N GLU A 250 26.41 -5.25 28.11
CA GLU A 250 26.27 -6.28 27.10
C GLU A 250 26.78 -5.82 25.73
N GLU A 251 26.51 -4.57 25.32
CA GLU A 251 27.08 -4.03 24.09
C GLU A 251 28.62 -3.95 24.18
N LYS A 252 29.14 -3.48 25.32
CA LYS A 252 30.60 -3.39 25.55
C LYS A 252 31.25 -4.76 25.46
N GLU A 253 30.67 -5.78 26.06
CA GLU A 253 31.20 -7.14 26.04
C GLU A 253 31.17 -7.74 24.63
N VAL A 254 30.06 -7.59 23.92
CA VAL A 254 29.91 -8.09 22.55
C VAL A 254 30.91 -7.41 21.58
N LEU A 255 31.20 -6.12 21.76
CA LEU A 255 32.14 -5.36 20.93
C LEU A 255 33.58 -5.33 21.46
N LYS A 256 33.88 -5.97 22.59
CA LYS A 256 35.16 -5.85 23.30
C LYS A 256 36.36 -6.11 22.39
N ARG A 257 36.37 -7.27 21.71
CA ARG A 257 37.45 -7.67 20.81
C ARG A 257 37.63 -6.75 19.61
N ASP A 258 36.55 -6.18 19.08
CA ASP A 258 36.65 -5.23 17.97
C ASP A 258 37.26 -3.93 18.45
N ARG A 259 36.84 -3.44 19.62
CA ARG A 259 37.38 -2.21 20.21
C ARG A 259 38.87 -2.38 20.54
N GLU A 260 39.27 -3.51 21.11
CA GLU A 260 40.68 -3.86 21.36
C GLU A 260 41.48 -3.84 20.05
N LYS A 261 40.99 -4.52 19.00
CA LYS A 261 41.64 -4.52 17.69
C LYS A 261 41.72 -3.13 17.05
N MET A 262 40.67 -2.32 17.16
CA MET A 262 40.66 -0.94 16.66
C MET A 262 41.66 -0.05 17.41
N LEU A 263 41.81 -0.25 18.73
CA LEU A 263 42.82 0.42 19.54
C LEU A 263 44.25 0.02 19.12
N GLU A 264 44.49 -1.25 18.85
CA GLU A 264 45.78 -1.76 18.33
C GLU A 264 46.10 -1.18 16.94
N ASP A 265 45.13 -1.18 16.01
CA ASP A 265 45.29 -0.60 14.67
C ASP A 265 45.53 0.93 14.73
N HIS A 266 44.95 1.62 15.71
CA HIS A 266 45.18 3.05 15.95
C HIS A 266 46.54 3.35 16.61
N HIS A 267 47.13 2.44 17.39
CA HIS A 267 48.48 2.62 17.93
C HIS A 267 49.59 2.58 16.86
N HIS A 268 49.31 2.04 15.66
CA HIS A 268 50.24 2.03 14.53
C HIS A 268 50.10 3.23 13.57
N ASN A 269 49.02 4.01 13.64
CA ASN A 269 48.79 5.19 12.80
C ASN A 269 48.31 6.41 13.62
N GLU A 270 49.31 7.20 14.06
CA GLU A 270 49.22 8.57 14.61
C GLU A 270 48.28 8.84 15.80
N THR A 271 48.91 8.96 16.98
CA THR A 271 48.59 10.01 17.96
C THR A 271 48.78 11.40 17.34
N ARG A 272 47.76 11.90 16.66
CA ARG A 272 47.56 13.35 16.50
C ARG A 272 46.25 13.69 17.17
N ASP A 273 46.35 14.42 18.27
CA ASP A 273 45.25 14.87 19.09
C ASP A 273 44.04 15.25 18.25
N ILE A 274 42.89 14.63 18.55
CA ILE A 274 41.59 15.12 18.13
C ILE A 274 41.43 16.46 18.86
N LEU A 275 41.99 17.52 18.30
CA LEU A 275 41.72 18.88 18.74
C LEU A 275 40.22 19.06 18.60
N LEU A 276 39.52 19.04 19.74
CA LEU A 276 38.10 19.34 19.81
C LEU A 276 37.91 20.67 19.07
N SER A 277 37.07 20.64 18.04
CA SER A 277 36.73 21.86 17.31
C SER A 277 36.23 22.90 18.33
N PRO A 278 36.74 24.14 18.29
CA PRO A 278 36.26 25.20 19.19
C PRO A 278 34.82 25.62 18.86
N ALA A 279 34.23 25.09 17.79
CA ALA A 279 32.82 25.24 17.45
C ALA A 279 32.08 23.90 17.44
N SER A 280 30.81 23.95 17.85
CA SER A 280 29.80 22.93 17.57
C SER A 280 28.75 23.49 16.59
N VAL A 281 28.13 22.61 15.81
CA VAL A 281 27.10 22.97 14.83
C VAL A 281 25.97 21.94 14.88
N PHE A 282 24.73 22.41 14.76
CA PHE A 282 23.52 21.59 14.76
C PHE A 282 22.52 22.11 13.72
N ILE A 283 21.79 21.19 13.07
CA ILE A 283 20.70 21.52 12.15
C ILE A 283 19.40 21.09 12.83
N SER A 284 18.42 22.00 12.85
CA SER A 284 17.07 21.77 13.32
C SER A 284 16.10 21.94 12.16
N SER A 285 15.49 20.85 11.72
CA SER A 285 14.44 20.86 10.71
C SER A 285 13.29 19.91 11.07
N LYS A 286 12.17 20.06 10.36
CA LYS A 286 11.19 18.97 10.28
C LYS A 286 11.79 17.89 9.39
N SER A 287 11.72 16.64 9.83
CA SER A 287 12.27 15.49 9.09
C SER A 287 11.61 15.25 7.72
N PHE A 288 10.48 15.91 7.46
CA PHE A 288 9.81 15.90 6.16
C PHE A 288 9.27 17.28 5.80
N GLN A 289 9.15 17.52 4.50
CA GLN A 289 8.53 18.70 3.89
C GLN A 289 7.55 18.26 2.82
N ILE A 290 6.53 19.06 2.52
CA ILE A 290 5.58 18.77 1.45
C ILE A 290 6.20 19.28 0.14
N TYR A 291 6.12 18.48 -0.92
CA TYR A 291 6.52 18.86 -2.27
C TYR A 291 5.87 20.19 -2.67
N ALA A 292 6.57 21.02 -3.43
CA ALA A 292 6.19 22.39 -3.82
C ALA A 292 6.34 23.48 -2.75
N ASN A 293 6.56 23.12 -1.48
CA ASN A 293 6.78 24.11 -0.44
C ASN A 293 8.26 24.46 -0.28
N ASP A 294 8.53 25.67 0.16
CA ASP A 294 9.88 26.05 0.55
C ASP A 294 10.33 25.30 1.82
N ILE A 295 11.57 24.84 1.81
CA ILE A 295 12.14 24.08 2.93
C ILE A 295 12.69 25.07 3.95
N HIS A 296 12.19 24.98 5.17
CA HIS A 296 12.61 25.83 6.28
C HIS A 296 13.37 25.00 7.32
N PHE A 297 14.55 25.48 7.70
CA PHE A 297 15.39 24.86 8.73
C PHE A 297 16.25 25.91 9.44
N LYS A 298 16.75 25.56 10.62
CA LYS A 298 17.57 26.43 11.46
C LYS A 298 18.94 25.78 11.68
N VAL A 299 20.01 26.54 11.52
CA VAL A 299 21.37 26.09 11.83
C VAL A 299 21.87 26.87 13.04
N THR A 300 22.30 26.15 14.09
CA THR A 300 22.87 26.73 15.30
C THR A 300 24.37 26.47 15.32
N VAL A 301 25.16 27.51 15.61
CA VAL A 301 26.61 27.46 15.81
C VAL A 301 26.90 27.92 17.23
N ALA A 302 27.66 27.13 17.98
CA ALA A 302 28.06 27.48 19.34
C ALA A 302 29.58 27.48 19.50
N ASN A 303 30.11 28.51 20.15
CA ASN A 303 31.51 28.58 20.55
C ASN A 303 31.71 27.79 21.85
N VAL A 304 32.36 26.64 21.76
CA VAL A 304 32.66 25.77 22.91
C VAL A 304 34.06 26.02 23.50
N SER A 305 34.74 27.07 23.04
CA SER A 305 36.06 27.46 23.55
C SER A 305 35.96 28.52 24.65
N GLY A 306 37.04 28.66 25.42
CA GLY A 306 37.17 29.68 26.46
C GLY A 306 37.49 31.09 25.93
N GLU A 307 37.60 31.25 24.61
CA GLU A 307 38.00 32.51 23.97
C GLU A 307 36.96 32.97 22.95
N GLN A 308 36.89 34.28 22.71
CA GLN A 308 36.06 34.85 21.66
C GLN A 308 36.65 34.53 20.29
N LYS A 309 35.82 34.08 19.35
CA LYS A 309 36.27 33.60 18.05
C LYS A 309 35.34 33.97 16.90
N ASP A 310 35.95 34.12 15.73
CA ASP A 310 35.26 34.20 14.45
C ASP A 310 34.99 32.80 13.90
N PHE A 311 33.80 32.60 13.34
CA PHE A 311 33.43 31.36 12.67
C PHE A 311 32.83 31.63 11.30
N GLN A 312 33.23 30.82 10.32
CA GLN A 312 32.62 30.80 8.99
C GLN A 312 31.75 29.55 8.85
N LEU A 313 30.47 29.73 8.60
CA LEU A 313 29.52 28.65 8.35
C LEU A 313 29.26 28.55 6.85
N VAL A 314 29.37 27.34 6.31
CA VAL A 314 28.93 27.00 4.96
C VAL A 314 27.77 26.02 5.07
N VAL A 315 26.61 26.41 4.57
CA VAL A 315 25.43 25.55 4.48
C VAL A 315 25.24 25.15 3.03
N GLY A 316 24.85 23.90 2.76
CA GLY A 316 24.60 23.45 1.39
C GLY A 316 23.64 22.28 1.29
N ALA A 317 23.18 22.01 0.07
CA ALA A 317 22.20 20.97 -0.21
C ALA A 317 22.63 20.07 -1.38
N GLN A 318 22.41 18.75 -1.21
CA GLN A 318 22.67 17.73 -2.23
C GLN A 318 21.49 16.77 -2.36
N PRO A 319 21.16 16.32 -3.58
CA PRO A 319 20.21 15.21 -3.75
C PRO A 319 20.89 13.93 -3.28
N VAL A 320 20.16 13.10 -2.51
CA VAL A 320 20.69 11.85 -1.98
C VAL A 320 19.82 10.68 -2.39
N HIS A 321 20.44 9.61 -2.88
CA HIS A 321 19.77 8.36 -3.21
C HIS A 321 19.48 7.56 -1.93
N ASP A 322 18.54 6.60 -1.97
CA ASP A 322 18.20 5.73 -0.83
C ASP A 322 19.44 5.03 -0.23
N SER A 323 20.39 4.67 -1.10
CA SER A 323 21.63 3.99 -0.78
C SER A 323 22.70 4.91 -0.17
N GLY A 324 22.42 6.22 -0.06
CA GLY A 324 23.32 7.19 0.56
C GLY A 324 24.28 7.90 -0.39
N PHE A 325 24.27 7.55 -1.70
CA PHE A 325 25.04 8.29 -2.69
C PHE A 325 24.43 9.67 -2.96
N THR A 326 25.27 10.69 -2.96
CA THR A 326 24.88 12.08 -3.17
C THR A 326 25.28 12.52 -4.57
N GLN A 327 24.43 13.33 -5.21
CA GLN A 327 24.79 14.02 -6.44
C GLN A 327 25.52 15.35 -6.16
N ALA A 328 25.80 16.12 -7.22
CA ALA A 328 26.43 17.42 -7.09
C ALA A 328 25.62 18.35 -6.18
N GLN A 329 26.34 19.17 -5.40
CA GLN A 329 25.74 20.22 -4.59
C GLN A 329 25.14 21.28 -5.53
N PHE A 330 23.83 21.47 -5.45
CA PHE A 330 23.09 22.43 -6.30
C PHE A 330 22.91 23.78 -5.62
N TRP A 331 22.99 23.82 -4.28
CA TRP A 331 22.76 25.02 -3.50
C TRP A 331 23.74 25.14 -2.33
N LYS A 332 24.11 26.38 -2.02
CA LYS A 332 25.04 26.75 -0.95
C LYS A 332 24.79 28.19 -0.48
N GLU A 333 25.00 28.44 0.80
CA GLU A 333 25.02 29.76 1.43
C GLU A 333 26.15 29.85 2.48
N GLU A 334 26.66 31.05 2.74
CA GLU A 334 27.76 31.28 3.69
C GLU A 334 27.39 32.38 4.70
N PHE A 335 27.78 32.16 5.95
CA PHE A 335 27.55 33.09 7.06
C PHE A 335 28.82 33.27 7.88
N SER A 336 28.94 34.42 8.54
CA SER A 336 30.05 34.70 9.48
C SER A 336 29.48 35.06 10.84
N PHE A 337 30.10 34.53 11.89
CA PHE A 337 29.71 34.76 13.28
C PHE A 337 30.91 35.26 14.07
N HIS A 338 30.63 36.13 15.04
CA HIS A 338 31.58 36.57 16.05
C HIS A 338 31.01 36.22 17.41
N LEU A 339 31.51 35.14 18.03
CA LEU A 339 30.90 34.53 19.20
C LEU A 339 31.83 34.63 20.42
N LYS A 340 31.29 35.11 21.54
CA LYS A 340 31.95 35.09 22.85
C LYS A 340 32.11 33.65 23.36
N PRO A 341 32.93 33.42 24.39
CA PRO A 341 33.04 32.11 25.02
C PRO A 341 31.67 31.58 25.46
N ASN A 342 31.35 30.33 25.10
CA ASN A 342 30.07 29.65 25.40
C ASN A 342 28.82 30.33 24.82
N GLU A 343 28.97 31.23 23.86
CA GLU A 343 27.85 31.85 23.14
C GLU A 343 27.39 30.96 21.97
N GLU A 344 26.08 30.89 21.77
CA GLU A 344 25.46 30.27 20.60
C GLU A 344 24.69 31.30 19.77
N SER A 345 24.71 31.11 18.45
CA SER A 345 23.93 31.91 17.51
C SER A 345 23.28 30.99 16.49
N SER A 346 22.20 31.46 15.86
CA SER A 346 21.48 30.65 14.88
C SER A 346 21.01 31.46 13.69
N VAL A 347 20.97 30.81 12.54
CA VAL A 347 20.41 31.34 11.30
C VAL A 347 19.23 30.50 10.86
N SER A 348 18.12 31.17 10.53
CA SER A 348 16.95 30.55 9.91
C SER A 348 17.09 30.67 8.40
N ILE A 349 16.99 29.54 7.69
CA ILE A 349 17.23 29.46 6.26
C ILE A 349 15.96 28.94 5.57
N GLN A 350 15.64 29.56 4.43
CA GLN A 350 14.58 29.17 3.52
C GLN A 350 15.19 28.75 2.18
N LEU A 351 15.06 27.47 1.84
CA LEU A 351 15.47 26.93 0.55
C LEU A 351 14.25 26.84 -0.36
N CYS A 352 14.17 27.74 -1.34
CA CYS A 352 13.02 27.87 -2.22
C CYS A 352 12.78 26.62 -3.09
N HIS A 353 11.51 26.29 -3.34
CA HIS A 353 11.09 25.15 -4.19
C HIS A 353 11.77 25.13 -5.55
N SER A 354 11.80 26.28 -6.23
CA SER A 354 12.39 26.45 -7.56
C SER A 354 13.88 26.08 -7.63
N LEU A 355 14.60 26.09 -6.50
CA LEU A 355 16.03 25.77 -6.46
C LEU A 355 16.28 24.27 -6.34
N TYR A 356 15.43 23.53 -5.64
CA TYR A 356 15.66 22.11 -5.37
C TYR A 356 14.90 21.17 -6.30
N GLU A 357 13.78 21.60 -6.86
CA GLU A 357 12.88 20.76 -7.66
C GLU A 357 13.60 20.00 -8.79
N ALA A 358 14.34 20.72 -9.64
CA ALA A 358 15.03 20.13 -10.77
C ALA A 358 16.17 19.16 -10.37
N SER A 359 16.60 19.23 -9.11
CA SER A 359 17.69 18.42 -8.56
C SER A 359 17.18 17.17 -7.82
N LEU A 360 15.86 17.06 -7.53
CA LEU A 360 15.31 15.93 -6.81
C LEU A 360 15.48 14.61 -7.58
N LEU A 361 15.81 13.56 -6.82
CA LEU A 361 15.84 12.19 -7.30
C LEU A 361 14.48 11.52 -7.08
N ASP A 362 14.28 10.36 -7.68
CA ASP A 362 13.01 9.62 -7.63
C ASP A 362 12.55 9.23 -6.20
N ASN A 363 13.48 9.20 -5.24
CA ASN A 363 13.21 8.95 -3.81
C ASN A 363 12.92 10.22 -3.00
N ASN A 364 12.97 11.40 -3.61
CA ASN A 364 12.68 12.68 -2.98
C ASN A 364 13.45 12.97 -1.67
N LEU A 365 14.74 12.62 -1.60
CA LEU A 365 15.57 12.91 -0.44
C LEU A 365 16.61 14.00 -0.76
N LEU A 366 16.75 14.94 0.17
CA LEU A 366 17.78 15.97 0.14
C LEU A 366 18.64 15.88 1.40
N ARG A 367 19.96 15.99 1.23
CA ARG A 367 20.90 16.14 2.33
C ARG A 367 21.26 17.59 2.51
N ILE A 368 21.03 18.12 3.70
CA ILE A 368 21.52 19.43 4.14
C ILE A 368 22.78 19.22 4.96
N THR A 369 23.81 19.99 4.65
CA THR A 369 25.10 19.97 5.37
C THR A 369 25.41 21.35 5.91
N ALA A 370 25.89 21.43 7.15
CA ALA A 370 26.36 22.64 7.78
C ALA A 370 27.80 22.43 8.26
N LEU A 371 28.75 23.09 7.60
CA LEU A 371 30.18 23.03 7.90
C LEU A 371 30.63 24.36 8.52
N VAL A 372 30.98 24.35 9.80
CA VAL A 372 31.57 25.51 10.48
C VAL A 372 33.09 25.39 10.47
N LYS A 373 33.77 26.51 10.23
CA LYS A 373 35.23 26.62 10.19
C LYS A 373 35.70 27.72 11.13
N ASP A 374 36.72 27.40 11.91
CA ASP A 374 37.56 28.37 12.61
C ASP A 374 38.66 28.83 11.62
N PRO A 375 38.63 30.08 11.14
CA PRO A 375 39.63 30.59 10.19
C PRO A 375 41.02 30.77 10.81
N THR A 376 41.13 30.87 12.14
CA THR A 376 42.41 31.08 12.83
C THR A 376 43.23 29.79 12.90
N TYR A 377 42.58 28.67 13.26
CA TYR A 377 43.26 27.39 13.47
C TYR A 377 42.93 26.32 12.43
N GLY A 378 42.00 26.59 11.51
CA GLY A 378 41.57 25.65 10.47
C GLY A 378 40.80 24.44 11.01
N ASN A 379 40.31 24.51 12.26
CA ASN A 379 39.44 23.48 12.82
C ASN A 379 38.03 23.59 12.23
N VAL A 380 37.36 22.45 12.05
CA VAL A 380 36.03 22.42 11.47
C VAL A 380 35.12 21.46 12.24
N ALA A 381 33.83 21.77 12.25
CA ALA A 381 32.79 20.87 12.72
C ALA A 381 31.68 20.76 11.66
N LEU A 382 31.04 19.60 11.60
CA LEU A 382 30.05 19.28 10.57
C LEU A 382 28.78 18.68 11.19
N ALA A 383 27.63 19.19 10.77
CA ALA A 383 26.33 18.56 10.94
C ALA A 383 25.72 18.22 9.58
N GLU A 384 24.97 17.13 9.53
CA GLU A 384 24.18 16.75 8.36
C GLU A 384 22.77 16.33 8.77
N GLU A 385 21.80 16.61 7.90
CA GLU A 385 20.42 16.18 8.08
C GLU A 385 19.81 15.82 6.71
N ASP A 386 19.19 14.65 6.62
CA ASP A 386 18.43 14.24 5.46
C ASP A 386 16.94 14.60 5.64
N ILE A 387 16.41 15.32 4.66
CA ILE A 387 15.02 15.80 4.60
C ILE A 387 14.29 15.04 3.50
N ALA A 388 13.16 14.43 3.85
CA ALA A 388 12.27 13.78 2.89
C ALA A 388 11.24 14.77 2.33
N ILE A 389 11.12 14.85 1.01
CA ILE A 389 10.12 15.66 0.31
C ILE A 389 8.92 14.77 -0.04
N CYS A 390 7.87 14.88 0.77
CA CYS A 390 6.65 14.10 0.64
C CYS A 390 5.82 14.59 -0.54
N ASN A 391 5.47 13.66 -1.44
CA ASN A 391 4.49 13.92 -2.50
C ASN A 391 3.13 14.34 -1.90
N PRO A 392 2.27 14.99 -2.70
CA PRO A 392 0.92 15.35 -2.29
C PRO A 392 0.12 14.14 -1.80
N CYS A 393 -0.80 14.36 -0.86
CA CYS A 393 -1.61 13.29 -0.30
C CYS A 393 -2.77 12.94 -1.24
N LEU A 394 -2.89 11.67 -1.63
CA LEU A 394 -4.13 11.12 -2.16
C LEU A 394 -5.07 10.85 -0.99
N SER A 395 -6.36 11.14 -1.14
CA SER A 395 -7.37 10.62 -0.22
C SER A 395 -8.23 9.58 -0.93
N LEU A 396 -8.62 8.56 -0.16
CA LEU A 396 -9.40 7.43 -0.65
C LEU A 396 -10.60 7.24 0.27
N GLN A 397 -11.79 7.46 -0.26
CA GLN A 397 -13.04 7.14 0.40
C GLN A 397 -13.53 5.81 -0.13
N ILE A 398 -13.70 4.83 0.74
CA ILE A 398 -14.15 3.48 0.40
C ILE A 398 -15.05 2.98 1.53
N PRO A 399 -16.07 2.17 1.24
CA PRO A 399 -16.80 1.49 2.29
C PRO A 399 -15.86 0.61 3.11
N ASN A 400 -15.97 0.69 4.43
CA ASN A 400 -15.24 -0.18 5.36
C ASN A 400 -15.71 -1.64 5.23
N ILE A 401 -16.93 -1.84 4.75
CA ILE A 401 -17.56 -3.15 4.58
C ILE A 401 -18.22 -3.19 3.22
N THR A 402 -18.05 -4.31 2.53
CA THR A 402 -18.73 -4.62 1.27
C THR A 402 -19.18 -6.09 1.29
N VAL A 403 -20.00 -6.49 0.32
CA VAL A 403 -20.51 -7.85 0.19
C VAL A 403 -19.92 -8.50 -1.05
N GLN A 404 -19.55 -9.77 -0.94
CA GLN A 404 -19.03 -10.55 -2.06
C GLN A 404 -20.03 -10.55 -3.23
N TYR A 405 -19.51 -10.38 -4.45
CA TYR A 405 -20.23 -10.30 -5.71
C TYR A 405 -21.16 -9.07 -5.85
N GLN A 406 -21.14 -8.14 -4.89
CA GLN A 406 -21.86 -6.87 -5.00
C GLN A 406 -20.93 -5.77 -5.54
N PRO A 407 -21.30 -5.07 -6.64
CA PRO A 407 -20.54 -3.92 -7.12
C PRO A 407 -20.40 -2.86 -6.04
N THR A 408 -19.19 -2.34 -5.89
CA THR A 408 -18.80 -1.34 -4.89
C THR A 408 -18.01 -0.22 -5.57
N MET A 409 -18.02 0.96 -4.96
CA MET A 409 -17.28 2.12 -5.42
C MET A 409 -16.32 2.62 -4.34
N ALA A 410 -15.14 3.05 -4.76
CA ALA A 410 -14.26 3.93 -3.98
C ALA A 410 -14.10 5.26 -4.72
N MET A 411 -14.05 6.37 -3.98
CA MET A 411 -13.78 7.69 -4.54
C MET A 411 -12.35 8.10 -4.20
N VAL A 412 -11.56 8.39 -5.24
CA VAL A 412 -10.22 8.95 -5.08
C VAL A 412 -10.33 10.46 -5.17
N HIS A 413 -9.76 11.17 -4.21
CA HIS A 413 -9.62 12.62 -4.29
C HIS A 413 -8.16 13.05 -4.23
N ILE A 414 -7.81 14.03 -5.07
CA ILE A 414 -6.54 14.72 -5.01
C ILE A 414 -6.75 16.17 -5.41
N SER A 415 -6.06 17.08 -4.72
CA SER A 415 -5.93 18.47 -5.13
C SER A 415 -4.52 18.69 -5.64
N ASN A 416 -4.39 19.33 -6.80
CA ASN A 416 -3.11 19.74 -7.34
C ASN A 416 -2.54 20.88 -6.48
N PRO A 417 -1.46 20.66 -5.71
CA PRO A 417 -0.89 21.70 -4.87
C PRO A 417 0.09 22.61 -5.63
N LEU A 418 0.34 22.34 -6.91
CA LEU A 418 1.29 23.11 -7.72
C LEU A 418 0.61 24.33 -8.34
N GLU A 419 1.43 25.35 -8.63
CA GLU A 419 1.05 26.50 -9.45
C GLU A 419 1.01 26.19 -10.95
N GLU A 420 1.36 24.96 -11.35
CA GLU A 420 1.33 24.46 -12.72
C GLU A 420 0.34 23.30 -12.91
N THR A 421 -0.06 23.06 -14.15
CA THR A 421 -0.98 21.96 -14.51
C THR A 421 -0.29 20.60 -14.38
N LEU A 422 -0.98 19.62 -13.77
CA LEU A 422 -0.55 18.21 -13.79
C LEU A 422 -1.09 17.53 -15.05
N ASP A 423 -0.23 17.38 -16.05
CA ASP A 423 -0.59 16.75 -17.33
C ASP A 423 -0.66 15.22 -17.25
N ASP A 424 -1.53 14.62 -18.04
CA ASP A 424 -1.64 13.17 -18.26
C ASP A 424 -1.84 12.36 -16.95
N CYS A 425 -2.74 12.80 -16.08
CA CYS A 425 -3.03 12.09 -14.84
C CYS A 425 -3.66 10.71 -15.12
N VAL A 426 -3.06 9.65 -14.56
CA VAL A 426 -3.53 8.27 -14.67
C VAL A 426 -3.66 7.66 -13.28
N VAL A 427 -4.87 7.24 -12.92
CA VAL A 427 -5.16 6.48 -11.71
C VAL A 427 -5.10 4.99 -12.01
N THR A 428 -4.33 4.23 -11.23
CA THR A 428 -4.23 2.77 -11.30
C THR A 428 -4.77 2.17 -10.01
N ALA A 429 -5.76 1.29 -10.10
CA ALA A 429 -6.38 0.60 -8.96
C ALA A 429 -6.04 -0.90 -8.98
N SER A 430 -5.78 -1.49 -7.82
CA SER A 430 -5.57 -2.93 -7.69
C SER A 430 -5.93 -3.46 -6.30
N GLY A 431 -6.26 -4.73 -6.20
CA GLY A 431 -6.56 -5.38 -4.93
C GLY A 431 -6.90 -6.85 -5.13
N LYS A 432 -6.21 -7.75 -4.41
CA LYS A 432 -6.49 -9.19 -4.48
C LYS A 432 -7.93 -9.44 -4.03
N GLY A 433 -8.71 -10.16 -4.85
CA GLY A 433 -10.11 -10.42 -4.56
C GLY A 433 -11.04 -9.21 -4.71
N LEU A 434 -10.54 -8.05 -5.19
CA LEU A 434 -11.35 -6.87 -5.54
C LEU A 434 -11.38 -6.65 -7.05
N PHE A 435 -10.26 -6.92 -7.74
CA PHE A 435 -10.16 -6.83 -9.20
C PHE A 435 -9.52 -8.08 -9.80
N HIS A 436 -9.92 -8.40 -11.03
CA HIS A 436 -9.17 -9.27 -11.92
C HIS A 436 -8.06 -8.43 -12.59
N ASN A 437 -6.86 -8.41 -11.98
CA ASN A 437 -5.71 -7.55 -12.32
C ASN A 437 -5.86 -6.07 -11.94
N LYS A 438 -4.85 -5.27 -12.30
CA LYS A 438 -4.88 -3.80 -12.12
C LYS A 438 -5.77 -3.14 -13.17
N ARG A 439 -6.53 -2.12 -12.79
CA ARG A 439 -7.30 -1.25 -13.70
C ARG A 439 -6.63 0.11 -13.80
N LYS A 440 -6.58 0.68 -15.01
CA LYS A 440 -6.03 2.01 -15.28
C LYS A 440 -7.12 2.94 -15.79
N TYR A 441 -7.14 4.16 -15.29
CA TYR A 441 -8.12 5.19 -15.56
C TYR A 441 -7.37 6.46 -15.98
N ARG A 442 -7.63 6.96 -17.20
CA ARG A 442 -7.07 8.23 -17.67
C ARG A 442 -7.98 9.35 -17.20
N CYS A 443 -7.43 10.25 -16.38
CA CYS A 443 -8.17 11.33 -15.75
C CYS A 443 -8.00 12.68 -16.45
N GLY A 444 -7.07 12.77 -17.41
CA GLY A 444 -6.75 14.01 -18.13
C GLY A 444 -5.83 14.91 -17.32
N ASP A 445 -5.87 16.21 -17.60
CA ASP A 445 -5.00 17.20 -16.97
C ASP A 445 -5.69 17.86 -15.77
N MET A 446 -4.91 18.29 -14.79
CA MET A 446 -5.42 18.96 -13.58
C MET A 446 -4.82 20.34 -13.44
N ALA A 447 -5.64 21.37 -13.58
CA ALA A 447 -5.22 22.76 -13.47
C ALA A 447 -4.59 23.09 -12.10
N PRO A 448 -3.79 24.17 -11.97
CA PRO A 448 -3.27 24.64 -10.69
C PRO A 448 -4.39 24.83 -9.65
N GLY A 449 -4.22 24.30 -8.44
CA GLY A 449 -5.25 24.30 -7.40
C GLY A 449 -6.51 23.47 -7.70
N GLY A 450 -6.59 22.85 -8.88
CA GLY A 450 -7.70 22.00 -9.30
C GLY A 450 -7.80 20.73 -8.45
N THR A 451 -9.02 20.20 -8.33
CA THR A 451 -9.27 18.95 -7.59
C THR A 451 -9.84 17.90 -8.53
N LEU A 452 -9.30 16.69 -8.45
CA LEU A 452 -9.81 15.50 -9.11
C LEU A 452 -10.54 14.63 -8.10
N ALA A 453 -11.82 14.36 -8.36
CA ALA A 453 -12.62 13.35 -7.69
C ALA A 453 -12.97 12.26 -8.71
N TYR A 454 -12.40 11.06 -8.56
CA TYR A 454 -12.54 9.99 -9.55
C TYR A 454 -13.13 8.70 -8.94
N PRO A 455 -14.28 8.22 -9.45
CA PRO A 455 -14.90 6.99 -8.97
C PRO A 455 -14.21 5.74 -9.54
N ILE A 456 -13.80 4.84 -8.66
CA ILE A 456 -13.27 3.51 -9.00
C ILE A 456 -14.34 2.47 -8.63
N THR A 457 -14.91 1.81 -9.63
CA THR A 457 -15.87 0.71 -9.43
C THR A 457 -15.17 -0.65 -9.48
N PHE A 458 -15.56 -1.54 -8.56
CA PHE A 458 -15.03 -2.89 -8.44
C PHE A 458 -16.03 -3.86 -7.80
N THR A 459 -15.88 -5.16 -8.09
CA THR A 459 -16.76 -6.20 -7.56
C THR A 459 -15.93 -7.20 -6.78
N PRO A 460 -16.03 -7.23 -5.43
CA PRO A 460 -15.29 -8.16 -4.60
C PRO A 460 -15.64 -9.61 -4.92
N THR A 461 -14.65 -10.45 -5.12
CA THR A 461 -14.82 -11.88 -5.46
C THR A 461 -14.41 -12.81 -4.33
N GLN A 462 -13.72 -12.31 -3.30
CA GLN A 462 -13.23 -13.14 -2.19
C GLN A 462 -13.51 -12.49 -0.83
N VAL A 463 -14.07 -13.27 0.10
CA VAL A 463 -14.48 -12.85 1.46
C VAL A 463 -13.32 -12.63 2.44
N GLY A 464 -13.54 -11.80 3.45
CA GLY A 464 -12.61 -11.45 4.51
C GLY A 464 -11.91 -10.11 4.26
N ALA A 465 -10.95 -9.77 5.12
CA ALA A 465 -10.19 -8.53 5.02
C ALA A 465 -9.48 -8.40 3.68
N ARG A 466 -9.75 -7.30 2.97
CA ARG A 466 -9.14 -6.93 1.69
C ARG A 466 -8.54 -5.54 1.78
N ARG A 467 -7.71 -5.23 0.78
CA ARG A 467 -7.05 -3.94 0.66
C ARG A 467 -7.12 -3.46 -0.77
N LEU A 468 -7.63 -2.25 -0.94
CA LEU A 468 -7.61 -1.51 -2.19
C LEU A 468 -6.33 -0.67 -2.23
N TYR A 469 -5.54 -0.83 -3.28
CA TYR A 469 -4.38 0.00 -3.59
C TYR A 469 -4.73 0.91 -4.76
N VAL A 470 -4.45 2.20 -4.61
CA VAL A 470 -4.61 3.22 -5.65
C VAL A 470 -3.30 3.95 -5.83
N GLN A 471 -2.90 4.11 -7.08
CA GLN A 471 -1.70 4.81 -7.49
C GLN A 471 -2.08 5.90 -8.50
N LEU A 472 -1.59 7.12 -8.32
CA LEU A 472 -1.66 8.19 -9.31
C LEU A 472 -0.28 8.38 -9.95
N GLU A 473 -0.24 8.37 -11.27
CA GLU A 473 0.94 8.67 -12.09
C GLU A 473 0.62 9.89 -12.97
N ASN A 474 1.55 10.83 -13.09
CA ASN A 474 1.52 11.91 -14.08
C ASN A 474 2.96 12.30 -14.46
N ARG A 475 3.13 13.31 -15.31
CA ARG A 475 4.47 13.72 -15.78
C ARG A 475 5.39 14.20 -14.66
N LYS A 476 4.83 14.87 -13.64
CA LYS A 476 5.56 15.42 -12.50
C LYS A 476 5.75 14.39 -11.40
N PHE A 477 4.65 13.78 -10.96
CA PHE A 477 4.63 12.77 -9.92
C PHE A 477 4.62 11.37 -10.51
N ARG A 478 5.77 10.70 -10.44
CA ARG A 478 5.93 9.35 -10.99
C ARG A 478 5.08 8.29 -10.30
N SER A 479 4.79 8.47 -9.01
CA SER A 479 3.95 7.54 -8.24
C SER A 479 3.52 8.17 -6.91
N ILE A 480 2.24 8.51 -6.78
CA ILE A 480 1.61 8.79 -5.49
C ILE A 480 0.73 7.59 -5.13
N ASN A 481 0.90 7.02 -3.95
CA ASN A 481 0.23 5.77 -3.57
C ASN A 481 -0.62 5.97 -2.32
N ILE A 482 -1.81 5.37 -2.32
CA ILE A 482 -2.66 5.21 -1.14
C ILE A 482 -3.25 3.81 -1.12
N PHE A 483 -3.57 3.32 0.07
CA PHE A 483 -4.38 2.13 0.22
C PHE A 483 -5.35 2.29 1.38
N ASN A 484 -6.50 1.64 1.28
CA ASN A 484 -7.45 1.48 2.40
C ASN A 484 -7.87 0.02 2.53
N HIS A 485 -8.31 -0.35 3.73
CA HIS A 485 -8.88 -1.67 4.00
C HIS A 485 -10.38 -1.65 3.86
N LEU A 486 -10.92 -2.82 3.55
CA LEU A 486 -12.34 -3.12 3.64
C LEU A 486 -12.53 -4.59 3.99
N GLU A 487 -13.57 -4.88 4.75
CA GLU A 487 -14.03 -6.24 5.02
C GLU A 487 -15.02 -6.67 3.95
N VAL A 488 -14.77 -7.79 3.28
CA VAL A 488 -15.71 -8.37 2.31
C VAL A 488 -16.53 -9.46 2.99
N LEU A 489 -17.79 -9.18 3.30
CA LEU A 489 -18.70 -10.16 3.89
C LEU A 489 -19.18 -11.18 2.83
N PRO A 490 -19.52 -12.41 3.24
CA PRO A 490 -20.16 -13.38 2.35
C PRO A 490 -21.45 -12.84 1.75
N ALA A 491 -21.75 -13.22 0.50
CA ALA A 491 -23.03 -12.88 -0.14
C ALA A 491 -24.25 -13.44 0.61
N ASP A 492 -24.05 -14.55 1.34
CA ASP A 492 -25.07 -15.21 2.15
C ASP A 492 -25.09 -14.63 3.57
N VAL A 493 -26.05 -13.72 3.81
CA VAL A 493 -26.26 -13.03 5.10
C VAL A 493 -26.55 -14.01 6.25
N HIS A 494 -27.08 -15.20 5.97
CA HIS A 494 -27.36 -16.20 7.00
C HIS A 494 -26.11 -16.86 7.57
N LYS A 495 -24.97 -16.73 6.88
CA LYS A 495 -23.65 -17.15 7.38
C LYS A 495 -22.95 -16.07 8.18
N TRP A 496 -23.56 -14.89 8.32
CA TRP A 496 -22.95 -13.81 9.08
C TRP A 496 -23.02 -14.11 10.58
N SER A 497 -21.92 -13.85 11.26
CA SER A 497 -21.90 -13.77 12.71
C SER A 497 -22.66 -12.54 13.19
N ASN A 498 -23.15 -12.56 14.44
CA ASN A 498 -23.76 -11.38 15.09
C ASN A 498 -22.83 -10.16 15.08
N HIS A 499 -21.51 -10.36 15.04
CA HIS A 499 -20.52 -9.29 14.89
C HIS A 499 -20.57 -8.66 13.50
N GLN A 500 -20.59 -9.49 12.44
CA GLN A 500 -20.68 -9.01 11.05
C GLN A 500 -22.00 -8.26 10.78
N LEU A 501 -23.10 -8.72 11.37
CA LEU A 501 -24.40 -8.04 11.26
C LEU A 501 -24.39 -6.64 11.90
N LYS A 502 -23.82 -6.52 13.12
CA LYS A 502 -23.69 -5.24 13.84
C LYS A 502 -22.76 -4.26 13.13
N GLU A 503 -21.63 -4.74 12.62
CA GLU A 503 -20.66 -3.93 11.88
C GLU A 503 -21.27 -3.40 10.57
N PHE A 504 -22.04 -4.23 9.84
CA PHE A 504 -22.77 -3.78 8.64
C PHE A 504 -23.81 -2.71 8.97
N GLN A 505 -24.62 -2.90 10.01
CA GLN A 505 -25.67 -1.96 10.43
C GLN A 505 -25.12 -0.58 10.82
N LYS A 506 -23.98 -0.55 11.53
CA LYS A 506 -23.30 0.69 11.96
C LYS A 506 -22.79 1.56 10.80
N HIS A 507 -22.45 0.96 9.67
CA HIS A 507 -21.81 1.67 8.55
C HIS A 507 -22.81 2.33 7.59
N THR A 508 -24.03 1.78 7.50
CA THR A 508 -25.16 2.40 6.78
C THR A 508 -25.51 3.79 7.32
N GLU A 509 -25.11 4.12 8.55
CA GLU A 509 -25.41 5.40 9.21
C GLU A 509 -24.32 6.49 9.00
N THR A 510 -23.10 6.14 8.54
CA THR A 510 -21.92 7.04 8.60
C THR A 510 -21.46 7.67 7.28
N PHE A 511 -22.07 7.36 6.13
CA PHE A 511 -21.64 7.88 4.82
C PHE A 511 -22.06 9.34 4.54
N HIS A 512 -22.75 9.98 5.47
CA HIS A 512 -23.15 11.38 5.41
C HIS A 512 -22.11 12.23 6.14
N THR A 513 -21.12 12.77 5.41
CA THR A 513 -20.47 14.09 5.64
C THR A 513 -19.06 14.11 5.05
N THR A 514 -18.82 15.01 4.08
CA THR A 514 -17.68 15.96 3.97
C THR A 514 -17.28 16.25 2.50
N SER A 515 -17.52 17.50 2.06
CA SER A 515 -16.69 18.24 1.11
C SER A 515 -16.95 19.74 1.27
N TYR A 516 -15.89 20.51 1.56
CA TYR A 516 -15.91 21.97 1.74
C TYR A 516 -15.58 22.71 0.43
N SER A 517 -16.57 23.44 -0.08
CA SER A 517 -16.47 24.79 -0.69
C SER A 517 -17.92 25.22 -0.90
N GLU A 518 -18.44 26.19 -0.15
CA GLU A 518 -19.87 26.53 -0.14
C GLU A 518 -20.36 26.87 -1.57
N PRO A 519 -21.16 26.00 -2.21
CA PRO A 519 -21.77 26.34 -3.47
C PRO A 519 -22.98 27.24 -3.19
N SER A 520 -23.14 28.34 -3.94
CA SER A 520 -24.31 29.23 -3.79
C SER A 520 -25.66 28.50 -3.91
N VAL A 521 -25.68 27.32 -4.53
CA VAL A 521 -26.79 26.37 -4.55
C VAL A 521 -26.26 24.96 -4.25
N SER A 522 -26.87 24.26 -3.30
CA SER A 522 -26.58 22.84 -3.03
C SER A 522 -27.77 21.97 -3.40
N VAL A 523 -27.49 20.73 -3.85
CA VAL A 523 -28.53 19.78 -4.27
C VAL A 523 -28.17 18.36 -3.84
N TYR A 524 -29.16 17.62 -3.35
CA TYR A 524 -29.04 16.19 -3.07
C TYR A 524 -30.33 15.43 -3.43
N ILE A 525 -30.16 14.17 -3.83
CA ILE A 525 -31.28 13.27 -4.16
C ILE A 525 -31.55 12.34 -2.97
N GLN A 526 -32.79 12.35 -2.50
CA GLN A 526 -33.34 11.32 -1.63
C GLN A 526 -34.16 10.34 -2.47
N SER A 527 -33.99 9.05 -2.20
CA SER A 527 -34.84 7.98 -2.70
C SER A 527 -35.12 7.03 -1.55
N ASP A 528 -36.12 6.18 -1.69
CA ASP A 528 -36.34 5.09 -0.72
C ASP A 528 -35.07 4.23 -0.61
N ASP A 529 -34.76 3.80 0.62
CA ASP A 529 -33.54 3.03 0.92
C ASP A 529 -33.58 1.62 0.33
N ILE A 530 -34.79 1.11 0.09
CA ILE A 530 -35.05 -0.21 -0.51
C ILE A 530 -36.13 -0.03 -1.56
N VAL A 531 -35.75 -0.24 -2.82
CA VAL A 531 -36.70 -0.30 -3.93
C VAL A 531 -36.66 -1.71 -4.51
N PHE A 532 -37.80 -2.40 -4.50
CA PHE A 532 -37.90 -3.68 -5.19
C PHE A 532 -38.14 -3.47 -6.68
N TYR A 533 -37.58 -4.34 -7.50
CA TYR A 533 -37.89 -4.36 -8.93
C TYR A 533 -39.42 -4.42 -9.10
N GLY A 534 -39.99 -3.71 -10.06
CA GLY A 534 -41.45 -3.62 -10.26
C GLY A 534 -42.16 -2.53 -9.44
N GLN A 535 -41.51 -1.89 -8.46
CA GLN A 535 -42.08 -0.76 -7.72
C GLN A 535 -41.73 0.60 -8.35
N ASN A 536 -42.56 1.61 -8.17
CA ASN A 536 -42.18 2.96 -8.59
C ASN A 536 -41.01 3.48 -7.73
N ILE A 537 -39.99 4.07 -8.36
CA ILE A 537 -38.88 4.71 -7.64
C ILE A 537 -39.33 6.11 -7.26
N ALA A 538 -39.57 6.36 -5.97
CA ALA A 538 -39.81 7.71 -5.46
C ALA A 538 -38.48 8.49 -5.41
N ILE A 539 -38.48 9.68 -5.98
CA ILE A 539 -37.32 10.57 -6.03
C ILE A 539 -37.73 11.90 -5.40
N LYS A 540 -37.01 12.31 -4.36
CA LYS A 540 -37.14 13.62 -3.75
C LYS A 540 -35.84 14.38 -3.91
N THR A 541 -35.86 15.40 -4.75
CA THR A 541 -34.72 16.30 -4.95
C THR A 541 -34.85 17.46 -3.99
N VAL A 542 -33.85 17.67 -3.16
CA VAL A 542 -33.80 18.82 -2.24
C VAL A 542 -32.76 19.79 -2.74
N VAL A 543 -33.17 21.04 -2.92
CA VAL A 543 -32.32 22.13 -3.41
C VAL A 543 -32.32 23.24 -2.36
N SER A 544 -31.14 23.76 -2.05
CA SER A 544 -30.94 24.82 -1.07
C SER A 544 -30.15 25.98 -1.70
N ASN A 545 -30.68 27.20 -1.56
CA ASN A 545 -30.02 28.43 -1.96
C ASN A 545 -29.24 28.98 -0.76
N GLN A 546 -27.91 28.93 -0.84
CA GLN A 546 -27.01 29.40 0.21
C GLN A 546 -26.56 30.85 -0.02
N SER A 547 -27.14 31.54 -1.01
CA SER A 547 -26.80 32.92 -1.35
C SER A 547 -27.77 33.95 -0.77
N TRP A 548 -27.34 35.21 -0.80
CA TRP A 548 -28.10 36.38 -0.34
C TRP A 548 -29.13 36.89 -1.35
N THR A 549 -29.27 36.25 -2.50
CA THR A 549 -30.20 36.65 -3.57
C THR A 549 -31.16 35.51 -3.90
N ASP A 550 -32.41 35.86 -4.22
CA ASP A 550 -33.38 34.89 -4.74
C ASP A 550 -32.90 34.32 -6.08
N LYS A 551 -33.19 33.05 -6.32
CA LYS A 551 -32.73 32.32 -7.51
C LYS A 551 -33.90 31.61 -8.20
N GLU A 552 -33.86 31.62 -9.52
CA GLU A 552 -34.70 30.79 -10.39
C GLU A 552 -33.86 29.63 -10.90
N LEU A 553 -34.28 28.42 -10.55
CA LEU A 553 -33.50 27.20 -10.78
C LEU A 553 -34.20 26.29 -11.77
N ASP A 554 -33.50 25.93 -12.85
CA ASP A 554 -33.89 24.87 -13.77
C ASP A 554 -33.29 23.55 -13.27
N ILE A 555 -34.14 22.59 -12.90
CA ILE A 555 -33.74 21.28 -12.40
C ILE A 555 -33.97 20.26 -13.53
N LEU A 556 -32.91 19.54 -13.88
CA LEU A 556 -32.92 18.43 -14.81
C LEU A 556 -32.56 17.14 -14.07
N LEU A 557 -33.46 16.17 -14.08
CA LEU A 557 -33.24 14.81 -13.57
C LEU A 557 -33.12 13.83 -14.74
N CYS A 558 -32.14 12.94 -14.68
CA CYS A 558 -31.96 11.84 -15.64
C CYS A 558 -31.75 10.52 -14.90
N ALA A 559 -32.14 9.41 -15.53
CA ALA A 559 -31.83 8.06 -15.05
C ALA A 559 -31.20 7.19 -16.14
N GLN A 560 -30.16 6.45 -15.75
CA GLN A 560 -29.39 5.55 -16.61
C GLN A 560 -29.23 4.18 -15.96
N TYR A 561 -29.24 3.11 -16.75
CA TYR A 561 -28.75 1.82 -16.28
C TYR A 561 -27.23 1.84 -16.19
N MET A 562 -26.71 1.13 -15.18
CA MET A 562 -25.28 0.85 -15.09
C MET A 562 -25.03 -0.62 -15.36
N ASN A 563 -24.34 -0.96 -16.45
CA ASN A 563 -24.00 -2.35 -16.74
C ASN A 563 -23.06 -2.94 -15.68
N GLU A 564 -22.95 -4.27 -15.64
CA GLU A 564 -22.07 -4.99 -14.70
C GLU A 564 -20.57 -4.60 -14.83
N ASN A 565 -20.17 -4.08 -15.99
CA ASN A 565 -18.83 -3.57 -16.26
C ASN A 565 -18.65 -2.09 -15.85
N GLY A 566 -19.70 -1.43 -15.34
CA GLY A 566 -19.71 -0.03 -14.93
C GLY A 566 -19.94 0.98 -16.07
N SER A 567 -20.21 0.53 -17.30
CA SER A 567 -20.57 1.44 -18.41
C SER A 567 -22.00 1.94 -18.26
N LEU A 568 -22.22 3.22 -18.53
CA LEU A 568 -23.53 3.85 -18.52
C LEU A 568 -24.27 3.53 -19.82
N CYS A 569 -25.50 3.05 -19.68
CA CYS A 569 -26.43 2.98 -20.80
C CYS A 569 -26.99 4.37 -21.10
N PRO A 570 -27.54 4.61 -22.31
CA PRO A 570 -28.25 5.84 -22.61
C PRO A 570 -29.34 6.15 -21.57
N ASP A 571 -29.63 7.44 -21.38
CA ASP A 571 -30.74 7.90 -20.54
C ASP A 571 -32.02 7.20 -20.96
N PHE A 572 -32.63 6.46 -20.05
CA PHE A 572 -33.94 5.84 -20.30
C PHE A 572 -35.08 6.68 -19.74
N TRP A 573 -34.76 7.63 -18.85
CA TRP A 573 -35.75 8.51 -18.22
C TRP A 573 -35.17 9.90 -17.96
N LYS A 574 -36.03 10.92 -18.10
CA LYS A 574 -35.69 12.33 -17.92
C LYS A 574 -36.90 13.10 -17.37
N ALA A 575 -36.67 14.05 -16.46
CA ALA A 575 -37.67 14.99 -15.99
C ALA A 575 -37.07 16.38 -15.79
N GLU A 576 -37.82 17.44 -16.10
CA GLU A 576 -37.41 18.83 -15.95
C GLU A 576 -38.43 19.60 -15.11
N CYS A 577 -37.97 20.49 -14.22
CA CYS A 577 -38.83 21.37 -13.46
C CYS A 577 -38.14 22.67 -13.05
N ASN A 578 -38.92 23.75 -12.93
CA ASN A 578 -38.41 25.06 -12.57
C ASN A 578 -38.83 25.41 -11.14
N VAL A 579 -37.91 26.01 -10.40
CA VAL A 579 -38.08 26.30 -8.98
C VAL A 579 -37.54 27.67 -8.62
N SER A 580 -38.44 28.55 -8.17
CA SER A 580 -38.09 29.79 -7.47
C SER A 580 -37.71 29.48 -6.01
N LEU A 581 -36.54 29.93 -5.58
CA LEU A 581 -36.00 29.75 -4.23
C LEU A 581 -35.54 31.08 -3.65
N GLN A 582 -36.03 31.43 -2.46
CA GLN A 582 -35.57 32.64 -1.77
C GLN A 582 -34.14 32.48 -1.23
N ALA A 583 -33.46 33.59 -0.98
CA ALA A 583 -32.18 33.62 -0.28
C ALA A 583 -32.22 32.79 1.03
N HIS A 584 -31.20 31.96 1.27
CA HIS A 584 -31.08 31.11 2.47
C HIS A 584 -32.25 30.14 2.73
N SER A 585 -33.00 29.76 1.68
CA SER A 585 -34.12 28.83 1.79
C SER A 585 -33.83 27.48 1.14
N GLU A 586 -34.64 26.47 1.48
CA GLU A 586 -34.63 25.16 0.83
C GLU A 586 -36.02 24.79 0.31
N LYS A 587 -36.06 23.99 -0.76
CA LYS A 587 -37.30 23.43 -1.29
C LYS A 587 -37.05 22.01 -1.78
N SER A 588 -38.04 21.15 -1.56
CA SER A 588 -38.03 19.79 -2.07
C SER A 588 -39.01 19.61 -3.22
N VAL A 589 -38.55 19.00 -4.31
CA VAL A 589 -39.39 18.59 -5.43
C VAL A 589 -39.45 17.07 -5.48
N GLY A 590 -40.66 16.53 -5.41
CA GLY A 590 -40.91 15.09 -5.55
C GLY A 590 -41.24 14.72 -6.99
N THR A 591 -40.67 13.64 -7.48
CA THR A 591 -41.04 12.96 -8.73
C THR A 591 -40.96 11.45 -8.54
N ARG A 592 -41.35 10.69 -9.56
CA ARG A 592 -41.26 9.23 -9.55
C ARG A 592 -40.88 8.69 -10.92
N ILE A 593 -40.10 7.62 -10.93
CA ILE A 593 -39.92 6.77 -12.11
C ILE A 593 -40.88 5.60 -11.96
N SER A 594 -41.84 5.52 -12.88
CA SER A 594 -42.77 4.41 -12.97
C SER A 594 -42.04 3.12 -13.31
N HIS A 595 -42.49 1.99 -12.77
CA HIS A 595 -41.89 0.70 -13.12
C HIS A 595 -41.88 0.44 -14.62
N VAL A 596 -42.92 0.87 -15.36
CA VAL A 596 -43.00 0.69 -16.82
C VAL A 596 -41.84 1.38 -17.53
N GLU A 597 -41.35 2.50 -17.01
CA GLU A 597 -40.28 3.29 -17.62
C GLU A 597 -38.91 2.59 -17.48
N TYR A 598 -38.75 1.76 -16.45
CA TYR A 598 -37.53 0.97 -16.23
C TYR A 598 -37.74 -0.57 -16.40
N ALA A 599 -38.92 -1.04 -16.75
CA ALA A 599 -39.19 -2.48 -16.94
C ALA A 599 -38.61 -3.03 -18.25
N ASN A 600 -37.88 -2.23 -19.03
CA ASN A 600 -37.32 -2.68 -20.29
C ASN A 600 -36.14 -3.63 -20.06
N PHE A 601 -36.38 -4.94 -20.24
CA PHE A 601 -35.43 -6.04 -20.06
C PHE A 601 -34.21 -6.04 -20.99
N MET A 602 -34.03 -5.00 -21.82
CA MET A 602 -32.84 -4.81 -22.66
C MET A 602 -31.54 -4.73 -21.84
N TRP A 603 -31.62 -4.45 -20.55
CA TRP A 603 -30.47 -4.30 -19.66
C TRP A 603 -30.63 -5.21 -18.45
N GLU A 604 -29.73 -6.20 -18.27
CA GLU A 604 -29.75 -7.14 -17.12
C GLU A 604 -29.34 -6.49 -15.78
N SER A 605 -29.25 -5.16 -15.72
CA SER A 605 -28.75 -4.42 -14.58
C SER A 605 -29.81 -4.17 -13.51
N SER A 606 -29.43 -4.38 -12.24
CA SER A 606 -30.20 -3.97 -11.06
C SER A 606 -29.81 -2.58 -10.53
N LEU A 607 -28.99 -1.82 -11.26
CA LEU A 607 -28.45 -0.54 -10.81
C LEU A 607 -28.92 0.59 -11.72
N ILE A 608 -29.63 1.55 -11.11
CA ILE A 608 -30.05 2.78 -11.77
C ILE A 608 -29.27 3.94 -11.19
N ARG A 609 -28.56 4.69 -12.03
CA ARG A 609 -27.94 5.95 -11.66
C ARG A 609 -28.93 7.08 -11.92
N LEU A 610 -29.33 7.77 -10.85
CA LEU A 610 -30.05 9.03 -10.89
C LEU A 610 -29.04 10.17 -10.93
N MET A 611 -29.23 11.12 -11.84
CA MET A 611 -28.44 12.35 -11.94
C MET A 611 -29.38 13.53 -11.83
N CYS A 612 -28.98 14.53 -11.05
CA CYS A 612 -29.67 15.81 -10.97
C CYS A 612 -28.68 16.90 -11.33
N LEU A 613 -29.06 17.74 -12.29
CA LEU A 613 -28.38 18.97 -12.63
C LEU A 613 -29.32 20.12 -12.30
N VAL A 614 -28.85 21.07 -11.52
CA VAL A 614 -29.55 22.31 -11.19
C VAL A 614 -28.77 23.44 -11.82
N LYS A 615 -29.46 24.28 -12.58
CA LYS A 615 -28.88 25.42 -13.27
C LYS A 615 -29.61 26.70 -12.87
N ASP A 616 -28.82 27.70 -12.54
CA ASP A 616 -29.20 29.09 -12.37
C ASP A 616 -28.51 29.91 -13.49
N MET A 617 -28.89 31.18 -13.64
CA MET A 617 -28.26 32.15 -14.55
C MET A 617 -26.74 32.27 -14.36
N THR A 618 -26.24 32.03 -13.14
CA THR A 618 -24.83 32.25 -12.77
C THR A 618 -24.15 31.04 -12.11
N SER A 619 -24.90 29.99 -11.78
CA SER A 619 -24.38 28.85 -11.01
C SER A 619 -24.96 27.52 -11.48
N THR A 620 -24.17 26.45 -11.41
CA THR A 620 -24.62 25.09 -11.69
C THR A 620 -24.22 24.18 -10.53
N ALA A 621 -25.14 23.32 -10.12
CA ALA A 621 -24.89 22.31 -9.09
C ALA A 621 -25.36 20.97 -9.62
N SER A 622 -24.63 19.90 -9.34
CA SER A 622 -25.04 18.56 -9.76
C SER A 622 -24.81 17.53 -8.67
N THR A 623 -25.62 16.48 -8.69
CA THR A 623 -25.50 15.36 -7.76
C THR A 623 -25.93 14.08 -8.48
N SER A 624 -25.46 12.93 -8.00
CA SER A 624 -25.93 11.65 -8.51
C SER A 624 -26.08 10.64 -7.39
N ARG A 625 -27.11 9.79 -7.48
CA ARG A 625 -27.42 8.73 -6.52
C ARG A 625 -27.62 7.43 -7.26
N ILE A 626 -27.07 6.34 -6.74
CA ILE A 626 -27.31 5.01 -7.29
C ILE A 626 -28.45 4.38 -6.49
N VAL A 627 -29.47 3.92 -7.20
CA VAL A 627 -30.59 3.14 -6.65
C VAL A 627 -30.39 1.69 -7.08
N THR A 628 -30.41 0.79 -6.11
CA THR A 628 -30.35 -0.65 -6.36
C THR A 628 -31.77 -1.21 -6.35
N LEU A 629 -32.15 -1.89 -7.42
CA LEU A 629 -33.41 -2.61 -7.54
C LEU A 629 -33.25 -4.01 -6.95
N TYR A 630 -33.86 -4.24 -5.80
CA TYR A 630 -33.81 -5.53 -5.13
C TYR A 630 -34.80 -6.51 -5.77
N LYS A 631 -34.30 -7.71 -6.10
CA LYS A 631 -35.14 -8.83 -6.50
C LYS A 631 -35.70 -9.53 -5.24
N PRO A 632 -36.84 -10.23 -5.31
CA PRO A 632 -37.34 -11.01 -4.18
C PRO A 632 -36.32 -12.05 -3.72
N ILE A 633 -36.35 -12.36 -2.43
CA ILE A 633 -35.49 -13.41 -1.87
C ILE A 633 -36.20 -14.74 -2.02
N LEU A 634 -35.55 -15.70 -2.68
CA LEU A 634 -35.96 -17.10 -2.66
C LEU A 634 -35.52 -17.75 -1.35
N SER A 635 -36.38 -18.50 -0.69
CA SER A 635 -36.05 -19.29 0.50
C SER A 635 -36.01 -20.78 0.16
N ILE A 636 -35.01 -21.51 0.67
CA ILE A 636 -34.89 -22.96 0.52
C ILE A 636 -34.85 -23.62 1.90
N GLN A 637 -35.92 -24.34 2.23
CA GLN A 637 -36.01 -25.16 3.42
C GLN A 637 -35.90 -26.65 3.07
N MET A 638 -34.79 -27.27 3.45
CA MET A 638 -34.53 -28.70 3.33
C MET A 638 -33.64 -29.15 4.48
N GLN A 639 -33.57 -30.47 4.71
CA GLN A 639 -32.68 -31.07 5.70
C GLN A 639 -31.21 -30.79 5.34
N ARG A 640 -30.36 -30.63 6.36
CA ARG A 640 -28.92 -30.39 6.17
C ARG A 640 -28.18 -31.65 5.72
N GLU A 641 -28.70 -32.80 6.15
CA GLU A 641 -28.18 -34.12 5.85
C GLU A 641 -29.25 -34.93 5.12
N ALA A 642 -28.85 -35.74 4.15
CA ALA A 642 -29.69 -36.75 3.51
C ALA A 642 -28.91 -38.05 3.36
N LEU A 643 -29.64 -39.16 3.32
CA LEU A 643 -29.04 -40.45 2.98
C LEU A 643 -29.06 -40.64 1.46
N GLN A 644 -27.95 -41.17 0.93
CA GLN A 644 -27.86 -41.56 -0.48
C GLN A 644 -29.02 -42.50 -0.84
N TYR A 645 -29.64 -42.28 -2.01
CA TYR A 645 -30.78 -43.03 -2.53
C TYR A 645 -32.09 -42.92 -1.74
N GLN A 646 -32.18 -42.04 -0.74
CA GLN A 646 -33.44 -41.74 -0.07
C GLN A 646 -34.05 -40.42 -0.56
N TYR A 647 -35.39 -40.36 -0.58
CA TYR A 647 -36.10 -39.14 -0.95
C TYR A 647 -35.90 -38.04 0.10
N ILE A 648 -35.39 -36.89 -0.35
CA ILE A 648 -35.47 -35.65 0.40
C ILE A 648 -36.47 -34.70 -0.25
N THR A 649 -37.08 -33.87 0.58
CA THR A 649 -37.95 -32.78 0.17
C THR A 649 -37.27 -31.43 0.42
N ALA A 650 -37.22 -30.58 -0.60
CA ALA A 650 -36.99 -29.15 -0.46
C ALA A 650 -38.32 -28.40 -0.60
N ILE A 651 -38.55 -27.45 0.32
CA ILE A 651 -39.62 -26.47 0.25
C ILE A 651 -38.99 -25.17 -0.19
N ILE A 652 -39.40 -24.67 -1.35
CA ILE A 652 -38.90 -23.44 -1.93
C ILE A 652 -40.01 -22.41 -1.79
N SER A 653 -39.75 -21.34 -1.06
CA SER A 653 -40.73 -20.27 -0.85
C SER A 653 -40.29 -18.99 -1.53
N ILE A 654 -41.21 -18.30 -2.18
CA ILE A 654 -41.01 -16.97 -2.72
C ILE A 654 -42.14 -16.06 -2.25
N THR A 655 -41.77 -14.90 -1.73
CA THR A 655 -42.71 -13.84 -1.37
C THR A 655 -42.76 -12.82 -2.49
N ASN A 656 -43.96 -12.50 -2.97
CA ASN A 656 -44.15 -11.42 -3.93
C ASN A 656 -43.96 -10.06 -3.23
N PRO A 657 -42.91 -9.29 -3.54
CA PRO A 657 -42.61 -8.04 -2.85
C PRO A 657 -43.30 -6.82 -3.47
N ILE A 658 -44.09 -7.02 -4.53
CA ILE A 658 -44.74 -5.93 -5.29
C ILE A 658 -46.26 -5.98 -5.17
N LYS A 659 -46.91 -4.89 -5.60
CA LYS A 659 -48.36 -4.69 -5.47
C LYS A 659 -49.15 -5.29 -6.63
N GLU A 660 -48.45 -5.92 -7.56
CA GLU A 660 -48.96 -6.53 -8.78
C GLU A 660 -48.85 -8.06 -8.67
N THR A 661 -49.80 -8.79 -9.27
CA THR A 661 -49.76 -10.26 -9.34
C THR A 661 -48.65 -10.72 -10.28
N LEU A 662 -47.76 -11.60 -9.81
CA LEU A 662 -46.74 -12.24 -10.66
C LEU A 662 -47.40 -13.28 -11.55
N GLN A 663 -47.11 -13.22 -12.85
CA GLN A 663 -47.61 -14.12 -13.88
C GLN A 663 -46.43 -14.76 -14.63
N ASP A 664 -46.68 -15.80 -15.42
CA ASP A 664 -45.64 -16.56 -16.13
C ASP A 664 -44.52 -17.07 -15.20
N CYS A 665 -44.89 -17.40 -13.97
CA CYS A 665 -43.97 -17.84 -12.94
C CYS A 665 -43.38 -19.21 -13.31
N VAL A 666 -42.06 -19.32 -13.34
CA VAL A 666 -41.32 -20.56 -13.61
C VAL A 666 -40.27 -20.76 -12.56
N LEU A 667 -40.35 -21.89 -11.87
CA LEU A 667 -39.35 -22.33 -10.90
C LEU A 667 -38.46 -23.39 -11.53
N THR A 668 -37.16 -23.12 -11.57
CA THR A 668 -36.14 -23.99 -12.12
C THR A 668 -35.25 -24.51 -10.99
N VAL A 669 -35.02 -25.82 -10.93
CA VAL A 669 -34.15 -26.44 -9.93
C VAL A 669 -33.08 -27.30 -10.59
N SER A 670 -31.89 -27.25 -10.02
CA SER A 670 -30.74 -28.03 -10.49
C SER A 670 -29.81 -28.37 -9.32
N GLY A 671 -28.86 -29.27 -9.55
CA GLY A 671 -27.90 -29.67 -8.52
C GLY A 671 -27.20 -30.95 -8.95
N GLN A 672 -25.89 -30.87 -9.14
CA GLN A 672 -25.10 -32.02 -9.56
C GLN A 672 -25.28 -33.16 -8.55
N SER A 673 -25.54 -34.37 -9.05
CA SER A 673 -25.77 -35.56 -8.23
C SER A 673 -27.01 -35.53 -7.30
N LEU A 674 -27.80 -34.46 -7.34
CA LEU A 674 -29.06 -34.30 -6.59
C LEU A 674 -30.29 -34.31 -7.52
N ILE A 675 -30.21 -33.61 -8.65
CA ILE A 675 -31.27 -33.47 -9.65
C ILE A 675 -30.72 -33.96 -11.00
N TYR A 676 -31.33 -35.03 -11.54
CA TYR A 676 -31.00 -35.51 -12.88
C TYR A 676 -31.53 -34.53 -13.93
N ARG A 677 -30.60 -33.74 -14.49
CA ARG A 677 -30.83 -32.61 -15.41
C ARG A 677 -31.69 -31.51 -14.76
N GLU A 678 -31.53 -30.28 -15.24
CA GLU A 678 -32.35 -29.16 -14.78
C GLU A 678 -33.85 -29.48 -14.97
N ARG A 679 -34.65 -29.16 -13.97
CA ARG A 679 -36.11 -29.32 -14.01
C ARG A 679 -36.78 -27.97 -13.88
N GLN A 680 -37.76 -27.72 -14.73
CA GLN A 680 -38.58 -26.52 -14.71
C GLN A 680 -40.01 -26.88 -14.29
N TYR A 681 -40.58 -26.04 -13.42
CA TYR A 681 -41.92 -26.16 -12.90
C TYR A 681 -42.65 -24.87 -13.25
N SER A 682 -43.75 -24.99 -14.00
CA SER A 682 -44.66 -23.86 -14.17
C SER A 682 -45.42 -23.65 -12.86
N CYS A 683 -45.30 -22.43 -12.35
CA CYS A 683 -45.94 -22.00 -11.12
C CYS A 683 -47.22 -21.23 -11.45
N GLY A 684 -48.20 -21.30 -10.55
CA GLY A 684 -49.38 -20.43 -10.63
C GLY A 684 -49.04 -18.96 -10.41
N ASN A 685 -50.03 -18.10 -10.63
CA ASN A 685 -49.90 -16.68 -10.33
C ASN A 685 -49.67 -16.47 -8.84
N ILE A 686 -48.83 -15.49 -8.47
CA ILE A 686 -48.51 -15.17 -7.08
C ILE A 686 -49.06 -13.79 -6.78
N ASP A 687 -50.06 -13.71 -5.90
CA ASP A 687 -50.74 -12.46 -5.57
C ASP A 687 -49.83 -11.48 -4.80
N PRO A 688 -50.14 -10.17 -4.81
CA PRO A 688 -49.38 -9.16 -4.07
C PRO A 688 -49.16 -9.52 -2.60
N GLU A 689 -47.93 -9.32 -2.11
CA GLU A 689 -47.53 -9.57 -0.71
C GLU A 689 -47.73 -11.01 -0.21
N SER A 690 -48.17 -11.92 -1.08
CA SER A 690 -48.38 -13.32 -0.75
C SER A 690 -47.06 -14.11 -0.83
N THR A 691 -47.00 -15.22 -0.10
CA THR A 691 -45.87 -16.16 -0.17
C THR A 691 -46.36 -17.50 -0.66
N GLU A 692 -45.80 -17.93 -1.78
CA GLU A 692 -46.07 -19.25 -2.35
C GLU A 692 -44.91 -20.20 -2.08
N ALA A 693 -45.25 -21.46 -1.81
CA ALA A 693 -44.30 -22.49 -1.43
C ALA A 693 -44.42 -23.74 -2.31
N TYR A 694 -43.30 -24.13 -2.92
CA TYR A 694 -43.22 -25.25 -3.85
C TYR A 694 -42.45 -26.40 -3.21
N LYS A 695 -43.08 -27.58 -3.20
CA LYS A 695 -42.51 -28.78 -2.57
C LYS A 695 -41.87 -29.66 -3.64
N ILE A 696 -40.54 -29.69 -3.66
CA ILE A 696 -39.76 -30.46 -4.63
C ILE A 696 -39.14 -31.67 -3.96
N ARG A 697 -39.37 -32.86 -4.53
CA ARG A 697 -38.77 -34.11 -4.06
C ARG A 697 -37.68 -34.56 -5.00
N PHE A 698 -36.55 -34.98 -4.44
CA PHE A 698 -35.43 -35.52 -5.20
C PHE A 698 -34.64 -36.54 -4.40
N THR A 699 -33.71 -37.21 -5.06
CA THR A 699 -32.98 -38.35 -4.51
C THR A 699 -31.49 -38.16 -4.78
N PRO A 700 -30.68 -37.91 -3.74
CA PRO A 700 -29.24 -37.78 -3.90
C PRO A 700 -28.60 -39.09 -4.35
N THR A 701 -27.68 -39.01 -5.31
CA THR A 701 -27.06 -40.20 -5.95
C THR A 701 -25.59 -40.40 -5.59
N GLN A 702 -24.90 -39.37 -5.06
CA GLN A 702 -23.50 -39.44 -4.66
C GLN A 702 -23.31 -38.88 -3.24
N ILE A 703 -22.38 -39.48 -2.50
CA ILE A 703 -21.98 -39.06 -1.15
C ILE A 703 -21.17 -37.75 -1.24
N GLY A 704 -21.21 -36.95 -0.16
CA GLY A 704 -20.44 -35.71 -0.03
C GLY A 704 -21.34 -34.48 0.00
N ILE A 705 -20.71 -33.30 0.04
CA ILE A 705 -21.43 -32.01 0.05
C ILE A 705 -21.79 -31.65 -1.38
N HIS A 706 -23.07 -31.52 -1.65
CA HIS A 706 -23.61 -31.10 -2.94
C HIS A 706 -24.44 -29.83 -2.79
N GLU A 707 -24.56 -29.05 -3.85
CA GLU A 707 -25.29 -27.79 -3.85
C GLU A 707 -26.60 -27.94 -4.64
N PHE A 708 -27.72 -27.60 -3.99
CA PHE A 708 -29.03 -27.55 -4.61
C PHE A 708 -29.33 -26.10 -5.04
N HIS A 709 -29.49 -25.87 -6.33
CA HIS A 709 -29.71 -24.56 -6.93
C HIS A 709 -31.18 -24.39 -7.32
N VAL A 710 -31.67 -23.17 -7.13
CA VAL A 710 -33.02 -22.75 -7.48
C VAL A 710 -32.94 -21.42 -8.21
N ARG A 711 -33.65 -21.32 -9.33
CA ARG A 711 -33.91 -20.09 -10.07
C ARG A 711 -35.41 -19.87 -10.22
N PHE A 712 -35.87 -18.65 -10.07
CA PHE A 712 -37.24 -18.25 -10.32
C PHE A 712 -37.29 -17.12 -11.36
N ASP A 713 -38.19 -17.27 -12.31
CA ASP A 713 -38.49 -16.29 -13.36
C ASP A 713 -40.00 -16.01 -13.37
N CYS A 714 -40.40 -14.79 -13.71
CA CYS A 714 -41.78 -14.39 -13.97
C CYS A 714 -41.81 -13.20 -14.94
N ASN A 715 -43.01 -12.67 -15.19
CA ASN A 715 -43.22 -11.48 -16.01
C ASN A 715 -42.57 -10.20 -15.45
N TYR A 716 -42.30 -10.12 -14.13
CA TYR A 716 -41.65 -8.96 -13.50
C TYR A 716 -40.18 -9.19 -13.15
N PHE A 717 -39.75 -10.41 -12.82
CA PHE A 717 -38.38 -10.69 -12.39
C PHE A 717 -37.81 -11.83 -13.21
N ARG A 718 -36.55 -11.70 -13.63
CA ARG A 718 -35.79 -12.81 -14.19
C ARG A 718 -34.60 -13.11 -13.32
N ASP A 719 -34.20 -14.38 -13.34
CA ASP A 719 -32.97 -14.84 -12.75
C ASP A 719 -32.86 -14.59 -11.24
N VAL A 720 -33.97 -14.75 -10.51
CA VAL A 720 -33.95 -14.75 -9.04
C VAL A 720 -33.33 -16.07 -8.60
N ARG A 721 -32.16 -16.08 -7.96
CA ARG A 721 -31.44 -17.32 -7.63
C ARG A 721 -31.24 -17.49 -6.12
N ASN A 722 -31.27 -18.74 -5.66
CA ASN A 722 -30.70 -19.13 -4.37
C ASN A 722 -30.13 -20.55 -4.46
N SER A 723 -29.22 -20.90 -3.57
CA SER A 723 -28.68 -22.24 -3.46
C SER A 723 -28.52 -22.67 -2.00
N LYS A 724 -28.52 -23.98 -1.77
CA LYS A 724 -28.33 -24.52 -0.44
C LYS A 724 -27.55 -25.83 -0.48
N ASN A 725 -26.55 -25.91 0.40
CA ASN A 725 -25.75 -27.12 0.55
C ASN A 725 -26.53 -28.21 1.29
N ILE A 726 -26.29 -29.44 0.85
CA ILE A 726 -26.74 -30.65 1.50
C ILE A 726 -25.58 -31.63 1.62
N GLU A 727 -25.40 -32.18 2.80
CA GLU A 727 -24.45 -33.27 3.03
C GLU A 727 -25.16 -34.60 2.79
N VAL A 728 -24.67 -35.36 1.81
CA VAL A 728 -25.21 -36.68 1.49
C VAL A 728 -24.35 -37.73 2.17
N LEU A 729 -24.94 -38.39 3.16
CA LEU A 729 -24.34 -39.45 3.94
C LEU A 729 -24.57 -40.83 3.26
N PRO A 730 -23.65 -41.79 3.46
CA PRO A 730 -23.86 -43.16 3.01
C PRO A 730 -25.10 -43.77 3.67
N CYS A 731 -25.94 -44.44 2.88
CA CYS A 731 -27.09 -45.19 3.41
C CYS A 731 -26.58 -46.42 4.16
N GLN A 732 -26.74 -46.48 5.50
CA GLN A 732 -26.47 -47.69 6.28
C GLN A 732 -27.72 -48.58 6.25
N ASN A 733 -27.75 -49.55 5.33
CA ASN A 733 -28.59 -50.73 5.49
C ASN A 733 -27.81 -51.96 4.98
N PRO A 734 -27.52 -52.96 5.85
CA PRO A 734 -26.78 -54.17 5.47
C PRO A 734 -27.51 -55.13 4.52
N ASN A 735 -28.75 -54.85 4.08
CA ASN A 735 -29.61 -55.81 3.39
C ASN A 735 -30.10 -55.35 2.01
N VAL A 736 -29.23 -54.76 1.20
CA VAL A 736 -29.36 -54.85 -0.26
C VAL A 736 -27.99 -55.16 -0.86
N SER A 737 -27.49 -56.35 -0.52
CA SER A 737 -26.72 -57.15 -1.46
C SER A 737 -27.62 -58.30 -1.88
N GLY A 738 -27.97 -58.31 -3.15
CA GLY A 738 -28.90 -59.23 -3.80
C GLY A 738 -29.00 -58.84 -5.26
#